data_AF-A0A1Q7V476-F1
#
_entry.id   AF-A0A1Q7V476-F1
#
_cell.length_a   1.000
_cell.length_b   1.000
_cell.length_c   1.000
_cell.angle_alpha   90.00
_cell.angle_beta   90.00
_cell.angle_gamma   90.00
#
_symmetry.space_group_name_H-M   'P 1'
#
loop_
_entity.id
_entity.type
_entity.pdbx_description
1 polymer ?
#
loop_
_entity_poly.entity_id
_entity_poly.type
_entity_poly.pdbx_seq_one_letter_code
_entity_poly.pdbx_strand_id
1 'polypeptide(L)'
;MGQASKAGAVFLFVFGLPFFGFGLFFAFAMLSSSPAIHKSGDPIAGAIFGFVFALIGAGLMFGAIYGYQKLKQEDASKRANPGAPWLWRSDWANGKSLSLTRNSAIGWWIGTILGSMIAVSVVITALPPLLRNSDPKALILIGFCLLPLIPLVGALRATIRRERYGETYFEFSSLPFSPGRRVSGQIQLRLPTLAPHGVDLRLSCIRRIVTGSGKEQTTNEIVLWQDQKNVRQETLSVGPLGTAIPVDFGVPQDAYETNHDKVSDQLLWILVAKADVPGVDYSDKFELPVFRTEASAGSTAAAANFTTSGFAPSFSSAAAGTAPAFESDSSEVSAPRNPKVVVSMTDDGSTEFFFPAFRNPGLTLGLFAFTVVWTGVVYFLAHSQAPWFFAVVFAVFDLIPIYGFLQSAFGSARIVVGKGKIISWHNMFGVGAPCEILFSDIQAVVAGMGLQGANANRGSYRVQVQTKDGKNLSLADNISDRQEARWVVGEIEKLAGLKTDTHVALQDSFGHDYSRPPQRQMSATSRPTLTRPNKMAAILGTAIFLMWMGFVVQKMNTVRHTTSAQRSSAVTNLHSGSARITYAPLSDEDVERIQQLSVQKQAEELLERAIEHDPRALDLFEQNIESADWLGKIKLTERMKELERRSEYSTDLRVRYANADLNLSMDGWQRTDEAADKLIERARSDAQYRATAVYFMGMMAGRGVAYDRIYPALLEYAKHDPSEGVRVWAVEGMRYLGTDEALDQLLDSFENDPSNLVRNRAGCNVSDCGNFKRAQRMRMVPYLISLTQDPGTTPQMRDWSFLALHEITDEKLANDASVWQNWYDQHGNEKLVEFEKADWWRVRGDE
;
A
#
# COMPACT_ATOMS: atom_id res chain seq x y z
N MET A 1 22.30 -8.18 -6.46
CA MET A 1 21.80 -8.66 -7.78
C MET A 1 20.97 -9.92 -7.57
N GLY A 2 19.64 -9.85 -7.58
CA GLY A 2 18.78 -11.02 -7.37
C GLY A 2 18.82 -11.97 -8.57
N GLN A 3 18.89 -13.28 -8.34
CA GLN A 3 18.62 -14.27 -9.39
C GLN A 3 17.12 -14.55 -9.45
N ALA A 4 16.58 -14.76 -10.64
CA ALA A 4 15.20 -15.13 -10.91
C ALA A 4 14.89 -16.35 -10.05
N SER A 5 14.00 -16.15 -9.07
CA SER A 5 13.69 -17.18 -8.08
C SER A 5 13.02 -18.35 -8.77
N LYS A 6 13.78 -19.41 -9.03
CA LYS A 6 13.25 -20.72 -9.41
C LYS A 6 12.19 -21.19 -8.40
N ALA A 7 12.37 -20.82 -7.14
CA ALA A 7 11.49 -21.18 -6.04
C ALA A 7 10.06 -20.64 -6.24
N GLY A 8 9.91 -19.35 -6.58
CA GLY A 8 8.59 -18.74 -6.78
C GLY A 8 7.82 -19.36 -7.94
N ALA A 9 8.51 -19.64 -9.06
CA ALA A 9 7.91 -20.33 -10.19
C ALA A 9 7.53 -21.79 -9.88
N VAL A 10 8.41 -22.53 -9.19
CA VAL A 10 8.12 -23.91 -8.76
C VAL A 10 6.93 -23.94 -7.80
N PHE A 11 6.84 -23.00 -6.85
CA PHE A 11 5.71 -22.89 -5.94
C PHE A 11 4.40 -22.66 -6.69
N LEU A 12 4.35 -21.66 -7.59
CA LEU A 12 3.13 -21.33 -8.34
C LEU A 12 2.72 -22.48 -9.29
N PHE A 13 3.69 -23.18 -9.88
CA PHE A 13 3.44 -24.37 -10.69
C PHE A 13 2.86 -25.52 -9.87
N VAL A 14 3.45 -25.85 -8.73
CA VAL A 14 2.96 -26.93 -7.87
C VAL A 14 1.61 -26.55 -7.24
N PHE A 15 1.40 -25.28 -6.88
CA PHE A 15 0.12 -24.78 -6.40
C PHE A 15 -1.00 -24.95 -7.43
N GLY A 16 -0.73 -24.71 -8.72
CA GLY A 16 -1.71 -24.94 -9.79
C GLY A 16 -2.07 -26.41 -10.04
N LEU A 17 -1.19 -27.34 -9.68
CA LEU A 17 -1.28 -28.76 -10.07
C LEU A 17 -2.49 -29.50 -9.47
N PRO A 18 -2.87 -29.30 -8.19
CA PRO A 18 -4.10 -29.83 -7.63
C PRO A 18 -5.38 -29.19 -8.13
N PHE A 19 -5.38 -27.89 -8.44
CA PHE A 19 -6.55 -27.28 -9.10
C PHE A 19 -6.77 -27.90 -10.47
N PHE A 20 -5.68 -28.15 -11.22
CA PHE A 20 -5.71 -28.87 -12.49
C PHE A 20 -6.20 -30.32 -12.33
N GLY A 21 -5.53 -31.10 -11.48
CA GLY A 21 -5.82 -32.52 -11.28
C GLY A 21 -7.19 -32.79 -10.66
N PHE A 22 -7.57 -32.05 -9.61
CA PHE A 22 -8.86 -32.20 -8.96
C PHE A 22 -10.00 -31.68 -9.84
N GLY A 23 -9.79 -30.59 -10.58
CA GLY A 23 -10.78 -30.09 -11.54
C GLY A 23 -11.09 -31.10 -12.63
N LEU A 24 -10.05 -31.71 -13.24
CA LEU A 24 -10.22 -32.77 -14.24
C LEU A 24 -10.81 -34.05 -13.65
N PHE A 25 -10.38 -34.47 -12.47
CA PHE A 25 -10.93 -35.64 -11.79
C PHE A 25 -12.40 -35.43 -11.43
N PHE A 26 -12.78 -34.27 -10.92
CA PHE A 26 -14.17 -33.93 -10.59
C PHE A 26 -15.05 -33.88 -11.85
N ALA A 27 -14.54 -33.28 -12.94
CA ALA A 27 -15.24 -33.26 -14.21
C ALA A 27 -15.42 -34.68 -14.78
N PHE A 28 -14.38 -35.50 -14.75
CA PHE A 28 -14.45 -36.91 -15.14
C PHE A 28 -15.45 -37.67 -14.27
N ALA A 29 -15.37 -37.54 -12.95
CA ALA A 29 -16.25 -38.22 -12.01
C ALA A 29 -17.71 -37.82 -12.20
N MET A 30 -18.00 -36.56 -12.50
CA MET A 30 -19.37 -36.11 -12.81
C MET A 30 -19.90 -36.67 -14.13
N LEU A 31 -19.04 -36.84 -15.15
CA LEU A 31 -19.42 -37.41 -16.44
C LEU A 31 -19.48 -38.95 -16.44
N SER A 32 -18.73 -39.62 -15.56
CA SER A 32 -18.59 -41.07 -15.52
C SER A 32 -19.41 -41.76 -14.43
N SER A 33 -20.04 -41.01 -13.52
CA SER A 33 -20.85 -41.56 -12.42
C SER A 33 -22.26 -41.93 -12.87
N SER A 34 -22.82 -43.00 -12.29
CA SER A 34 -24.19 -43.44 -12.56
C SER A 34 -25.22 -42.42 -12.01
N PRO A 35 -26.35 -42.17 -12.70
CA PRO A 35 -27.39 -41.21 -12.29
C PRO A 35 -27.88 -41.37 -10.85
N ALA A 36 -27.75 -42.56 -10.26
CA ALA A 36 -28.16 -42.87 -8.88
C ALA A 36 -27.30 -42.18 -7.78
N ILE A 37 -26.10 -41.70 -8.12
CA ILE A 37 -25.18 -41.05 -7.16
C ILE A 37 -25.47 -39.53 -7.06
N HIS A 38 -26.13 -38.94 -8.05
CA HIS A 38 -26.41 -37.51 -8.11
C HIS A 38 -27.76 -37.19 -7.42
N LYS A 39 -27.78 -37.18 -6.08
CA LYS A 39 -29.01 -36.90 -5.32
C LYS A 39 -29.56 -35.46 -5.45
N SER A 40 -28.82 -34.49 -6.03
CA SER A 40 -29.29 -33.09 -6.12
C SER A 40 -28.58 -32.18 -7.14
N GLY A 41 -28.02 -32.68 -8.25
CA GLY A 41 -27.38 -31.78 -9.24
C GLY A 41 -27.18 -32.38 -10.63
N ASP A 42 -27.16 -31.51 -11.65
CA ASP A 42 -26.91 -31.87 -13.06
C ASP A 42 -25.42 -32.23 -13.28
N PRO A 43 -25.10 -33.43 -13.82
CA PRO A 43 -23.73 -33.88 -14.03
C PRO A 43 -22.96 -33.03 -15.04
N ILE A 44 -23.63 -32.45 -16.05
CA ILE A 44 -23.02 -31.58 -17.04
C ILE A 44 -22.62 -30.26 -16.38
N ALA A 45 -23.48 -29.69 -15.55
CA ALA A 45 -23.14 -28.48 -14.79
C ALA A 45 -21.96 -28.72 -13.83
N GLY A 46 -21.96 -29.86 -13.13
CA GLY A 46 -20.84 -30.28 -12.29
C GLY A 46 -19.52 -30.42 -13.09
N ALA A 47 -19.59 -30.98 -14.30
CA ALA A 47 -18.42 -31.13 -15.17
C ALA A 47 -17.87 -29.78 -15.67
N ILE A 48 -18.75 -28.85 -16.06
CA ILE A 48 -18.37 -27.49 -16.46
C ILE A 48 -17.67 -26.78 -15.30
N PHE A 49 -18.23 -26.89 -14.09
CA PHE A 49 -17.63 -26.32 -12.87
C PHE A 49 -16.25 -26.91 -12.58
N GLY A 50 -16.09 -28.24 -12.68
CA GLY A 50 -14.78 -28.89 -12.55
C GLY A 50 -13.74 -28.39 -13.56
N PHE A 51 -14.16 -28.16 -14.81
CA PHE A 51 -13.28 -27.66 -15.86
C PHE A 51 -12.80 -26.22 -15.61
N VAL A 52 -13.59 -25.37 -14.94
CA VAL A 52 -13.16 -24.03 -14.52
C VAL A 52 -11.92 -24.12 -13.62
N PHE A 53 -11.94 -24.97 -12.60
CA PHE A 53 -10.79 -25.17 -11.72
C PHE A 53 -9.60 -25.77 -12.47
N ALA A 54 -9.86 -26.66 -13.44
CA ALA A 54 -8.81 -27.18 -14.29
C ALA A 54 -8.11 -26.08 -15.10
N LEU A 55 -8.88 -25.19 -15.74
CA LEU A 55 -8.33 -24.06 -16.51
C LEU A 55 -7.56 -23.07 -15.64
N ILE A 56 -8.04 -22.78 -14.41
CA ILE A 56 -7.33 -21.93 -13.45
C ILE A 56 -5.98 -22.57 -13.08
N GLY A 57 -5.98 -23.87 -12.75
CA GLY A 57 -4.76 -24.61 -12.45
C GLY A 57 -3.76 -24.62 -13.61
N ALA A 58 -4.22 -24.90 -14.83
CA ALA A 58 -3.39 -24.86 -16.03
C ALA A 58 -2.83 -23.45 -16.32
N GLY A 59 -3.63 -22.40 -16.12
CA GLY A 59 -3.21 -21.01 -16.28
C GLY A 59 -2.10 -20.61 -15.30
N LEU A 60 -2.21 -21.02 -14.03
CA LEU A 60 -1.16 -20.83 -13.03
C LEU A 60 0.12 -21.56 -13.44
N MET A 61 0.03 -22.83 -13.83
CA MET A 61 1.19 -23.62 -14.27
C MET A 61 1.88 -22.99 -15.50
N PHE A 62 1.12 -22.57 -16.51
CA PHE A 62 1.66 -21.88 -17.69
C PHE A 62 2.31 -20.54 -17.31
N GLY A 63 1.63 -19.74 -16.49
CA GLY A 63 2.15 -18.46 -15.99
C GLY A 63 3.45 -18.61 -15.20
N ALA A 64 3.60 -19.68 -14.42
CA ALA A 64 4.83 -19.99 -13.70
C ALA A 64 6.01 -20.25 -14.65
N ILE A 65 5.81 -21.09 -15.68
CA ILE A 65 6.85 -21.41 -16.66
C ILE A 65 7.23 -20.17 -17.47
N TYR A 66 6.24 -19.49 -18.02
CA TYR A 66 6.42 -18.32 -18.87
C TYR A 66 7.08 -17.16 -18.09
N GLY A 67 6.56 -16.86 -16.89
CA GLY A 67 7.11 -15.84 -16.01
C GLY A 67 8.55 -16.12 -15.59
N TYR A 68 8.89 -17.37 -15.29
CA TYR A 68 10.27 -17.77 -14.98
C TYR A 68 11.22 -17.57 -16.15
N GLN A 69 10.81 -17.99 -17.37
CA GLN A 69 11.62 -17.80 -18.57
C GLN A 69 11.87 -16.31 -18.84
N LYS A 70 10.85 -15.48 -18.66
CA LYS A 70 10.95 -14.02 -18.83
C LYS A 70 11.89 -13.39 -17.79
N LEU A 71 11.72 -13.70 -16.50
CA LEU A 71 12.62 -13.22 -15.43
C LEU A 71 14.06 -13.66 -15.66
N LYS A 72 14.29 -14.88 -16.15
CA LYS A 72 15.62 -15.39 -16.48
C LYS A 72 16.26 -14.59 -17.63
N GLN A 73 15.49 -14.21 -18.65
CA GLN A 73 15.97 -13.37 -19.76
C GLN A 73 16.30 -11.95 -19.28
N GLU A 74 15.46 -11.35 -18.43
CA GLU A 74 15.70 -10.04 -17.84
C GLU A 74 16.97 -10.03 -16.97
N ASP A 75 17.18 -11.05 -16.15
CA ASP A 75 18.40 -11.19 -15.35
C ASP A 75 19.67 -11.41 -16.16
N ALA A 76 19.58 -12.18 -17.25
CA ALA A 76 20.70 -12.35 -18.17
C ALA A 76 21.09 -11.00 -18.80
N SER A 77 20.10 -10.20 -19.17
CA SER A 77 20.30 -8.85 -19.75
C SER A 77 20.86 -7.87 -18.72
N LYS A 78 20.39 -7.93 -17.46
CA LYS A 78 20.94 -7.16 -16.33
C LYS A 78 22.42 -7.45 -16.08
N ARG A 79 22.83 -8.72 -16.18
CA ARG A 79 24.24 -9.13 -15.99
C ARG A 79 25.13 -8.71 -17.16
N ALA A 80 24.60 -8.76 -18.38
CA ALA A 80 25.35 -8.34 -19.56
C ALA A 80 25.60 -6.82 -19.59
N ASN A 81 24.66 -6.01 -19.08
CA ASN A 81 24.69 -4.56 -19.19
C ASN A 81 24.46 -3.83 -17.84
N PRO A 82 25.34 -3.97 -16.82
CA PRO A 82 25.09 -3.42 -15.48
C PRO A 82 25.06 -1.89 -15.42
N GLY A 83 25.82 -1.19 -16.28
CA GLY A 83 25.84 0.27 -16.35
C GLY A 83 24.82 0.90 -17.31
N ALA A 84 24.06 0.08 -18.05
CA ALA A 84 23.11 0.53 -19.06
C ALA A 84 21.73 -0.10 -18.83
N PRO A 85 20.97 0.37 -17.81
CA PRO A 85 19.67 -0.18 -17.44
C PRO A 85 18.64 -0.15 -18.56
N TRP A 86 18.75 0.78 -19.51
CA TRP A 86 17.89 0.86 -20.69
C TRP A 86 18.04 -0.34 -21.64
N LEU A 87 19.11 -1.14 -21.53
CA LEU A 87 19.31 -2.36 -22.32
C LEU A 87 18.75 -3.63 -21.65
N TRP A 88 18.21 -3.53 -20.44
CA TRP A 88 17.68 -4.71 -19.73
C TRP A 88 16.37 -5.22 -20.32
N ARG A 89 15.61 -4.33 -20.96
CA ARG A 89 14.36 -4.63 -21.64
C ARG A 89 14.66 -4.89 -23.12
N SER A 90 14.18 -6.01 -23.65
CA SER A 90 14.54 -6.46 -25.00
C SER A 90 13.97 -5.58 -26.11
N ASP A 91 12.82 -4.96 -25.92
CA ASP A 91 12.28 -3.99 -26.87
C ASP A 91 13.14 -2.72 -26.88
N TRP A 92 13.48 -2.16 -25.71
CA TRP A 92 14.32 -0.97 -25.62
C TRP A 92 15.70 -1.18 -26.24
N ALA A 93 16.32 -2.34 -26.01
CA ALA A 93 17.59 -2.71 -26.62
C ALA A 93 17.54 -2.72 -28.16
N ASN A 94 16.37 -2.95 -28.76
CA ASN A 94 16.13 -2.87 -30.20
C ASN A 94 15.75 -1.46 -30.67
N GLY A 95 15.88 -0.43 -29.83
CA GLY A 95 15.52 0.95 -30.14
C GLY A 95 14.00 1.17 -30.22
N LYS A 96 13.19 0.28 -29.63
CA LYS A 96 11.73 0.32 -29.72
C LYS A 96 11.06 0.19 -28.35
N SER A 97 9.84 0.66 -28.20
CA SER A 97 8.99 0.40 -27.03
C SER A 97 7.69 -0.22 -27.51
N LEU A 98 7.41 -1.43 -27.05
CA LEU A 98 6.15 -2.11 -27.38
C LEU A 98 4.99 -1.52 -26.57
N SER A 99 3.80 -1.48 -27.17
CA SER A 99 2.59 -1.05 -26.47
C SER A 99 2.31 -1.92 -25.23
N LEU A 100 2.16 -1.28 -24.07
CA LEU A 100 1.78 -1.92 -22.81
C LEU A 100 0.36 -2.52 -22.88
N THR A 101 -0.49 -2.01 -23.78
CA THR A 101 -1.88 -2.44 -23.96
C THR A 101 -2.04 -3.60 -24.95
N ARG A 102 -0.97 -4.06 -25.61
CA ARG A 102 -0.99 -5.12 -26.65
C ARG A 102 -1.68 -6.41 -26.21
N ASN A 103 -1.47 -6.82 -24.97
CA ASN A 103 -1.99 -8.10 -24.45
C ASN A 103 -3.27 -7.95 -23.60
N SER A 104 -3.83 -6.74 -23.52
CA SER A 104 -5.01 -6.47 -22.68
C SER A 104 -6.24 -7.31 -23.07
N ALA A 105 -6.42 -7.63 -24.36
CA ALA A 105 -7.52 -8.46 -24.84
C ALA A 105 -7.53 -9.87 -24.22
N ILE A 106 -6.35 -10.47 -23.98
CA ILE A 106 -6.23 -11.82 -23.44
C ILE A 106 -6.85 -11.88 -22.03
N GLY A 107 -6.56 -10.89 -21.19
CA GLY A 107 -7.11 -10.82 -19.83
C GLY A 107 -8.64 -10.69 -19.83
N TRP A 108 -9.19 -9.84 -20.71
CA TRP A 108 -10.64 -9.70 -20.85
C TRP A 108 -11.31 -11.00 -21.30
N TRP A 109 -10.76 -11.70 -22.30
CA TRP A 109 -11.30 -12.98 -22.76
C TRP A 109 -11.25 -14.07 -21.68
N ILE A 110 -10.17 -14.16 -20.91
CA ILE A 110 -10.08 -15.09 -19.78
C ILE A 110 -11.19 -14.82 -18.76
N GLY A 111 -11.37 -13.54 -18.38
CA GLY A 111 -12.43 -13.14 -17.44
C GLY A 111 -13.83 -13.47 -17.96
N THR A 112 -14.10 -13.20 -19.23
CA THR A 112 -15.38 -13.52 -19.88
C THR A 112 -15.65 -15.02 -19.92
N ILE A 113 -14.67 -15.83 -20.33
CA ILE A 113 -14.83 -17.29 -20.44
C ILE A 113 -15.09 -17.91 -19.05
N LEU A 114 -14.25 -17.59 -18.06
CA LEU A 114 -14.41 -18.14 -16.70
C LEU A 114 -15.72 -17.66 -16.05
N GLY A 115 -16.04 -16.37 -16.17
CA GLY A 115 -17.30 -15.83 -15.65
C GLY A 115 -18.54 -16.47 -16.30
N SER A 116 -18.50 -16.70 -17.62
CA SER A 116 -19.61 -17.34 -18.34
C SER A 116 -19.76 -18.82 -17.98
N MET A 117 -18.66 -19.56 -17.81
CA MET A 117 -18.70 -20.96 -17.37
C MET A 117 -19.33 -21.11 -15.98
N ILE A 118 -18.99 -20.21 -15.05
CA ILE A 118 -19.60 -20.17 -13.72
C ILE A 118 -21.08 -19.84 -13.83
N ALA A 119 -21.46 -18.79 -14.57
CA ALA A 119 -22.84 -18.39 -14.74
C ALA A 119 -23.71 -19.52 -15.33
N VAL A 120 -23.24 -20.18 -16.39
CA VAL A 120 -23.94 -21.31 -17.03
C VAL A 120 -24.16 -22.47 -16.05
N SER A 121 -23.14 -22.80 -15.23
CA SER A 121 -23.26 -23.86 -14.22
C SER A 121 -24.34 -23.54 -13.17
N VAL A 122 -24.44 -22.28 -12.74
CA VAL A 122 -25.45 -21.86 -11.75
C VAL A 122 -26.85 -21.81 -12.38
N VAL A 123 -26.97 -21.36 -13.63
CA VAL A 123 -28.26 -21.34 -14.35
C VAL A 123 -28.85 -22.73 -14.51
N ILE A 124 -28.07 -23.68 -15.02
CA ILE A 124 -28.55 -25.04 -15.31
C ILE A 124 -29.07 -25.72 -14.03
N THR A 125 -28.46 -25.42 -12.87
CA THR A 125 -28.78 -26.06 -11.60
C THR A 125 -29.88 -25.34 -10.82
N ALA A 126 -29.83 -24.01 -10.72
CA ALA A 126 -30.67 -23.24 -9.80
C ALA A 126 -31.85 -22.53 -10.47
N LEU A 127 -31.78 -22.20 -11.77
CA LEU A 127 -32.84 -21.42 -12.43
C LEU A 127 -34.15 -22.21 -12.67
N PRO A 128 -34.13 -23.49 -13.12
CA PRO A 128 -35.36 -24.25 -13.35
C PRO A 128 -36.31 -24.38 -12.14
N PRO A 129 -35.84 -24.72 -10.93
CA PRO A 129 -36.73 -24.80 -9.76
C PRO A 129 -37.25 -23.43 -9.31
N LEU A 130 -36.45 -22.37 -9.45
CA LEU A 130 -36.85 -21.00 -9.07
C LEU A 130 -37.94 -20.46 -10.01
N LEU A 131 -37.82 -20.69 -11.32
CA LEU A 131 -38.85 -20.32 -12.30
C LEU A 131 -40.14 -21.12 -12.11
N ARG A 132 -40.05 -22.42 -11.83
CA ARG A 132 -41.22 -23.28 -11.59
C ARG A 132 -42.01 -22.81 -10.35
N ASN A 133 -41.32 -22.32 -9.33
CA ASN A 133 -41.92 -21.84 -8.08
C ASN A 133 -42.33 -20.36 -8.12
N SER A 134 -42.12 -19.66 -9.24
CA SER A 134 -42.32 -18.20 -9.37
C SER A 134 -41.62 -17.40 -8.26
N ASP A 135 -40.45 -17.86 -7.80
CA ASP A 135 -39.69 -17.20 -6.74
C ASP A 135 -39.02 -15.93 -7.30
N PRO A 136 -39.22 -14.74 -6.70
CA PRO A 136 -38.59 -13.50 -7.16
C PRO A 136 -37.05 -13.58 -7.20
N LYS A 137 -36.41 -14.50 -6.48
CA LYS A 137 -34.96 -14.77 -6.57
C LYS A 137 -34.49 -15.19 -7.96
N ALA A 138 -35.40 -15.67 -8.83
CA ALA A 138 -35.07 -15.95 -10.23
C ALA A 138 -34.54 -14.70 -10.96
N LEU A 139 -35.06 -13.50 -10.63
CA LEU A 139 -34.59 -12.24 -11.22
C LEU A 139 -33.15 -11.90 -10.82
N ILE A 140 -32.76 -12.20 -9.58
CA ILE A 140 -31.39 -12.02 -9.09
C ILE A 140 -30.44 -12.95 -9.85
N LEU A 141 -30.84 -14.20 -10.02
CA LEU A 141 -30.04 -15.18 -10.75
C LEU A 141 -29.89 -14.79 -12.24
N ILE A 142 -30.96 -14.29 -12.87
CA ILE A 142 -30.91 -13.75 -14.23
C ILE A 142 -29.94 -12.55 -14.30
N GLY A 143 -30.00 -11.65 -13.32
CA GLY A 143 -29.05 -10.53 -13.20
C GLY A 143 -27.59 -10.99 -13.08
N PHE A 144 -27.31 -12.02 -12.28
CA PHE A 144 -25.97 -12.63 -12.17
C PHE A 144 -25.45 -13.15 -13.52
N CYS A 145 -26.33 -13.65 -14.39
CA CYS A 145 -25.97 -14.15 -15.72
C CYS A 145 -25.60 -13.05 -16.71
N LEU A 146 -26.00 -11.81 -16.43
CA LEU A 146 -25.61 -10.65 -17.22
C LEU A 146 -24.22 -10.12 -16.83
N LEU A 147 -23.69 -10.48 -15.65
CA LEU A 147 -22.38 -10.01 -15.19
C LEU A 147 -21.23 -10.33 -16.17
N PRO A 148 -21.14 -11.54 -16.79
CA PRO A 148 -20.10 -11.83 -17.78
C PRO A 148 -20.19 -11.01 -19.07
N LEU A 149 -21.33 -10.33 -19.35
CA LEU A 149 -21.47 -9.44 -20.51
C LEU A 149 -20.61 -8.19 -20.37
N ILE A 150 -20.35 -7.73 -19.14
CA ILE A 150 -19.51 -6.55 -18.88
C ILE A 150 -18.07 -6.77 -19.39
N PRO A 151 -17.34 -7.82 -18.95
CA PRO A 151 -16.02 -8.10 -19.50
C PRO A 151 -16.06 -8.51 -20.97
N LEU A 152 -17.16 -9.11 -21.47
CA LEU A 152 -17.31 -9.43 -22.89
C LEU A 152 -17.27 -8.16 -23.76
N VAL A 153 -17.96 -7.09 -23.36
CA VAL A 153 -17.88 -5.79 -24.07
C VAL A 153 -16.43 -5.28 -24.08
N GLY A 154 -15.71 -5.43 -22.97
CA GLY A 154 -14.28 -5.12 -22.88
C GLY A 154 -13.42 -5.96 -23.82
N ALA A 155 -13.66 -7.27 -23.87
CA ALA A 155 -12.97 -8.24 -24.71
C ALA A 155 -13.18 -7.95 -26.20
N LEU A 156 -14.43 -7.72 -26.60
CA LEU A 156 -14.78 -7.35 -27.97
C LEU A 156 -14.14 -6.02 -28.37
N ARG A 157 -14.23 -4.98 -27.52
CA ARG A 157 -13.57 -3.68 -27.78
C ARG A 157 -12.06 -3.82 -27.92
N ALA A 158 -11.42 -4.62 -27.06
CA ALA A 158 -9.96 -4.84 -27.11
C ALA A 158 -9.54 -5.66 -28.34
N THR A 159 -10.33 -6.67 -28.76
CA THR A 159 -10.10 -7.44 -29.99
C THR A 159 -10.27 -6.59 -31.24
N ILE A 160 -11.39 -5.85 -31.34
CA ILE A 160 -11.63 -4.94 -32.48
C ILE A 160 -10.50 -3.91 -32.58
N ARG A 161 -10.05 -3.35 -31.44
CA ARG A 161 -8.90 -2.45 -31.40
C ARG A 161 -7.63 -3.11 -31.96
N ARG A 162 -7.32 -4.34 -31.52
CA ARG A 162 -6.14 -5.07 -31.97
C ARG A 162 -6.18 -5.41 -33.45
N GLU A 163 -7.32 -5.85 -33.97
CA GLU A 163 -7.48 -6.13 -35.40
C GLU A 163 -7.38 -4.86 -36.25
N ARG A 164 -7.94 -3.75 -35.75
CA ARG A 164 -7.97 -2.47 -36.46
C ARG A 164 -6.58 -1.83 -36.54
N TYR A 165 -5.85 -1.75 -35.42
CA TYR A 165 -4.58 -1.02 -35.34
C TYR A 165 -3.32 -1.89 -35.44
N GLY A 166 -3.47 -3.22 -35.35
CA GLY A 166 -2.37 -4.15 -35.41
C GLY A 166 -1.45 -4.08 -34.19
N GLU A 167 -0.20 -4.53 -34.37
CA GLU A 167 0.83 -4.37 -33.36
C GLU A 167 1.43 -2.98 -33.45
N THR A 168 1.37 -2.21 -32.37
CA THR A 168 1.91 -0.86 -32.32
C THR A 168 3.19 -0.81 -31.50
N TYR A 169 4.16 -0.03 -31.98
CA TYR A 169 5.40 0.21 -31.27
C TYR A 169 5.88 1.63 -31.49
N PHE A 170 6.59 2.17 -30.50
CA PHE A 170 7.28 3.45 -30.61
C PHE A 170 8.75 3.21 -30.93
N GLU A 171 9.28 3.86 -31.95
CA GLU A 171 10.66 3.76 -32.39
C GLU A 171 11.44 5.01 -31.96
N PHE A 172 12.57 4.80 -31.27
CA PHE A 172 13.37 5.88 -30.70
C PHE A 172 14.29 6.49 -31.76
N SER A 173 14.41 7.82 -31.77
CA SER A 173 15.48 8.48 -32.55
C SER A 173 16.84 8.39 -31.84
N SER A 174 16.85 8.27 -30.52
CA SER A 174 18.06 8.17 -29.69
C SER A 174 17.80 7.26 -28.49
N LEU A 175 18.76 6.40 -28.13
CA LEU A 175 18.67 5.51 -26.97
C LEU A 175 19.92 5.67 -26.08
N PRO A 176 19.78 5.95 -24.76
CA PRO A 176 18.57 6.38 -24.06
C PRO A 176 18.23 7.86 -24.34
N PHE A 177 17.06 8.32 -23.90
CA PHE A 177 16.76 9.75 -23.83
C PHE A 177 17.40 10.35 -22.57
N SER A 178 18.10 11.48 -22.69
CA SER A 178 18.70 12.15 -21.53
C SER A 178 17.90 13.38 -21.10
N PRO A 179 17.73 13.62 -19.78
CA PRO A 179 17.16 14.86 -19.26
C PRO A 179 17.83 16.10 -19.90
N GLY A 180 17.03 17.10 -20.29
CA GLY A 180 17.51 18.31 -20.97
C GLY A 180 17.64 18.19 -22.49
N ARG A 181 17.41 17.00 -23.04
CA ARG A 181 17.29 16.76 -24.48
C ARG A 181 15.83 16.50 -24.86
N ARG A 182 15.55 16.54 -26.17
CA ARG A 182 14.21 16.25 -26.69
C ARG A 182 14.00 14.74 -26.79
N VAL A 183 12.83 14.29 -26.35
CA VAL A 183 12.34 12.93 -26.59
C VAL A 183 11.69 12.91 -27.97
N SER A 184 12.44 12.44 -28.96
CA SER A 184 11.99 12.34 -30.34
C SER A 184 11.92 10.89 -30.83
N GLY A 185 10.95 10.61 -31.69
CA GLY A 185 10.76 9.29 -32.28
C GLY A 185 9.51 9.21 -33.15
N GLN A 186 9.12 8.00 -33.54
CA GLN A 186 7.91 7.76 -34.33
C GLN A 186 7.09 6.60 -33.78
N ILE A 187 5.79 6.79 -33.59
CA ILE A 187 4.88 5.69 -33.26
C ILE A 187 4.44 5.05 -34.57
N GLN A 188 4.79 3.78 -34.74
CA GLN A 188 4.42 2.97 -35.90
C GLN A 188 3.14 2.20 -35.57
N LEU A 189 2.10 2.40 -36.37
CA LEU A 189 0.84 1.67 -36.28
C LEU A 189 0.15 1.56 -37.63
N ARG A 190 -0.87 0.71 -37.70
CA ARG A 190 -1.82 0.71 -38.80
C ARG A 190 -2.97 1.64 -38.46
N LEU A 191 -3.11 2.78 -39.13
CA LEU A 191 -4.27 3.68 -38.96
C LEU A 191 -5.18 3.60 -40.19
N PRO A 192 -6.27 2.79 -40.17
CA PRO A 192 -7.09 2.56 -41.35
C PRO A 192 -8.02 3.72 -41.72
N THR A 193 -8.24 4.66 -40.81
CA THR A 193 -9.13 5.82 -41.01
C THR A 193 -8.40 7.11 -40.70
N LEU A 194 -8.70 8.16 -41.46
CA LEU A 194 -8.21 9.51 -41.21
C LEU A 194 -8.61 9.92 -39.78
N ALA A 195 -7.71 10.61 -39.08
CA ALA A 195 -7.94 11.15 -37.73
C ALA A 195 -8.17 12.66 -37.85
N PRO A 196 -9.43 13.12 -38.02
CA PRO A 196 -9.72 14.50 -38.42
C PRO A 196 -9.27 15.52 -37.37
N HIS A 197 -9.26 15.10 -36.10
CA HIS A 197 -8.85 15.92 -34.95
C HIS A 197 -7.36 15.77 -34.60
N GLY A 198 -6.60 15.04 -35.40
CA GLY A 198 -5.20 14.70 -35.13
C GLY A 198 -5.05 13.59 -34.09
N VAL A 199 -3.81 13.42 -33.61
CA VAL A 199 -3.45 12.48 -32.54
C VAL A 199 -2.97 13.25 -31.33
N ASP A 200 -3.62 13.04 -30.19
CA ASP A 200 -3.19 13.57 -28.91
C ASP A 200 -2.09 12.70 -28.31
N LEU A 201 -0.90 13.27 -28.22
CA LEU A 201 0.24 12.69 -27.53
C LEU A 201 0.35 13.32 -26.13
N ARG A 202 0.59 12.48 -25.13
CA ARG A 202 0.81 12.89 -23.74
C ARG A 202 2.02 12.16 -23.19
N LEU A 203 3.04 12.88 -22.77
CA LEU A 203 4.20 12.32 -22.08
C LEU A 203 4.09 12.63 -20.59
N SER A 204 4.12 11.61 -19.73
CA SER A 204 3.99 11.76 -18.29
C SER A 204 5.15 11.06 -17.55
N CYS A 205 5.73 11.73 -16.55
CA CYS A 205 6.58 11.12 -15.54
C CYS A 205 5.71 10.73 -14.35
N ILE A 206 5.61 9.44 -14.05
CA ILE A 206 4.71 8.86 -13.06
C ILE A 206 5.52 8.12 -12.01
N ARG A 207 5.36 8.47 -10.74
CA ARG A 207 5.84 7.68 -9.61
C ARG A 207 4.77 6.69 -9.20
N ARG A 208 5.08 5.40 -9.25
CA ARG A 208 4.20 4.33 -8.80
C ARG A 208 4.68 3.81 -7.45
N ILE A 209 3.88 4.03 -6.41
CA ILE A 209 4.13 3.56 -5.06
C ILE A 209 3.18 2.40 -4.77
N VAL A 210 3.72 1.24 -4.40
CA VAL A 210 2.94 0.09 -3.94
C VAL A 210 3.09 -0.02 -2.43
N THR A 211 2.03 0.26 -1.69
CA THR A 211 1.97 0.16 -0.23
C THR A 211 1.24 -1.12 0.20
N GLY A 212 1.59 -1.64 1.37
CA GLY A 212 1.01 -2.88 1.94
C GLY A 212 1.82 -4.14 1.65
N SER A 213 1.49 -5.23 2.36
CA SER A 213 2.16 -6.53 2.27
C SER A 213 1.13 -7.65 2.10
N GLY A 214 1.41 -8.62 1.22
CA GLY A 214 0.53 -9.77 0.99
C GLY A 214 -0.73 -9.44 0.19
N LYS A 215 -1.93 -9.72 0.75
CA LYS A 215 -3.23 -9.66 0.04
C LYS A 215 -3.84 -8.25 -0.04
N GLU A 216 -3.25 -7.29 0.68
CA GLU A 216 -3.72 -5.89 0.72
C GLU A 216 -2.64 -4.96 0.17
N GLN A 217 -2.29 -5.16 -1.11
CA GLN A 217 -1.40 -4.25 -1.83
C GLN A 217 -2.23 -3.15 -2.50
N THR A 218 -1.92 -1.91 -2.16
CA THR A 218 -2.52 -0.72 -2.79
C THR A 218 -1.48 -0.08 -3.70
N THR A 219 -1.83 0.13 -4.97
CA THR A 219 -0.95 0.79 -5.95
C THR A 219 -1.42 2.21 -6.18
N ASN A 220 -0.59 3.18 -5.80
CA ASN A 220 -0.82 4.60 -6.01
C ASN A 220 0.09 5.09 -7.14
N GLU A 221 -0.47 5.76 -8.14
CA GLU A 221 0.28 6.35 -9.24
C GLU A 221 0.16 7.87 -9.21
N ILE A 222 1.30 8.55 -9.10
CA ILE A 222 1.41 10.00 -8.92
C ILE A 222 2.09 10.60 -10.15
N VAL A 223 1.44 11.55 -10.82
CA VAL A 223 2.01 12.23 -11.99
C VAL A 223 2.91 13.38 -11.53
N LEU A 224 4.23 13.22 -11.64
CA LEU A 224 5.22 14.24 -11.29
C LEU A 224 5.31 15.33 -12.35
N TRP A 225 5.30 14.93 -13.62
CA TRP A 225 5.40 15.84 -14.76
C TRP A 225 4.55 15.33 -15.91
N GLN A 226 4.01 16.24 -16.73
CA GLN A 226 3.23 15.90 -17.91
C GLN A 226 3.25 17.02 -18.93
N ASP A 227 3.46 16.67 -20.20
CA ASP A 227 3.30 17.54 -21.36
C ASP A 227 2.38 16.89 -22.41
N GLN A 228 1.64 17.72 -23.15
CA GLN A 228 0.63 17.29 -24.11
C GLN A 228 0.79 18.03 -25.44
N LYS A 229 0.76 17.28 -26.54
CA LYS A 229 0.89 17.82 -27.89
C LYS A 229 -0.09 17.11 -28.81
N ASN A 230 -0.87 17.88 -29.54
CA ASN A 230 -1.75 17.36 -30.58
C ASN A 230 -1.00 17.42 -31.92
N VAL A 231 -0.80 16.26 -32.54
CA VAL A 231 -0.17 16.12 -33.85
C VAL A 231 -1.26 16.18 -34.91
N ARG A 232 -1.20 17.19 -35.78
CA ARG A 232 -2.15 17.34 -36.88
C ARG A 232 -2.01 16.19 -37.86
N GLN A 233 -3.13 15.84 -38.51
CA GLN A 233 -3.20 14.75 -39.47
C GLN A 233 -2.20 14.92 -40.63
N GLU A 234 -1.96 16.16 -41.08
CA GLU A 234 -1.04 16.50 -42.17
C GLU A 234 0.43 16.16 -41.86
N THR A 235 0.79 16.07 -40.58
CA THR A 235 2.16 15.74 -40.13
C THR A 235 2.37 14.24 -40.00
N LEU A 236 1.33 13.42 -40.18
CA LEU A 236 1.44 11.96 -40.18
C LEU A 236 2.14 11.51 -41.45
N SER A 237 3.16 10.66 -41.31
CA SER A 237 3.89 10.09 -42.44
C SER A 237 3.55 8.63 -42.64
N VAL A 238 3.95 8.08 -43.80
CA VAL A 238 3.81 6.65 -44.08
C VAL A 238 4.95 5.91 -43.39
N GLY A 239 4.59 4.93 -42.55
CA GLY A 239 5.52 4.12 -41.78
C GLY A 239 5.52 2.64 -42.18
N PRO A 240 6.43 1.81 -41.66
CA PRO A 240 6.49 0.37 -41.96
C PRO A 240 5.21 -0.42 -41.65
N LEU A 241 4.39 0.07 -40.72
CA LEU A 241 3.08 -0.51 -40.35
C LEU A 241 1.88 0.21 -40.99
N GLY A 242 2.15 1.19 -41.85
CA GLY A 242 1.15 2.02 -42.53
C GLY A 242 1.26 3.49 -42.16
N THR A 243 1.24 3.81 -40.87
CA THR A 243 1.25 5.20 -40.38
C THR A 243 2.31 5.40 -39.30
N ALA A 244 3.06 6.48 -39.43
CA ALA A 244 4.05 6.94 -38.47
C ALA A 244 3.60 8.28 -37.86
N ILE A 245 3.43 8.32 -36.54
CA ILE A 245 3.12 9.55 -35.80
C ILE A 245 4.42 10.11 -35.23
N PRO A 246 4.87 11.31 -35.65
CA PRO A 246 6.06 11.93 -35.08
C PRO A 246 5.81 12.34 -33.63
N VAL A 247 6.73 11.96 -32.75
CA VAL A 247 6.75 12.32 -31.34
C VAL A 247 7.94 13.25 -31.12
N ASP A 248 7.70 14.37 -30.46
CA ASP A 248 8.75 15.33 -30.14
C ASP A 248 8.35 16.20 -28.94
N PHE A 249 8.97 15.91 -27.79
CA PHE A 249 8.76 16.58 -26.51
C PHE A 249 10.08 17.11 -25.94
N GLY A 250 10.08 18.30 -25.32
CA GLY A 250 11.23 18.81 -24.58
C GLY A 250 11.17 18.32 -23.13
N VAL A 251 12.20 17.62 -22.66
CA VAL A 251 12.28 17.18 -21.26
C VAL A 251 13.22 18.11 -20.48
N PRO A 252 12.83 18.62 -19.30
CA PRO A 252 13.69 19.48 -18.47
C PRO A 252 15.04 18.82 -18.12
N GLN A 253 16.08 19.63 -17.89
CA GLN A 253 17.44 19.15 -17.60
C GLN A 253 17.56 18.45 -16.24
N ASP A 254 16.76 18.86 -15.28
CA ASP A 254 16.72 18.32 -13.93
C ASP A 254 15.63 17.25 -13.74
N ALA A 255 15.04 16.79 -14.85
CA ALA A 255 14.06 15.72 -14.83
C ALA A 255 14.61 14.42 -14.23
N TYR A 256 13.72 13.71 -13.55
CA TYR A 256 14.06 12.45 -12.89
C TYR A 256 14.27 11.30 -13.88
N GLU A 257 15.22 10.41 -13.55
CA GLU A 257 15.52 9.21 -14.34
C GLU A 257 14.49 8.10 -14.14
N THR A 258 14.26 7.30 -15.18
CA THR A 258 13.43 6.10 -15.11
C THR A 258 14.05 5.12 -14.11
N ASN A 259 13.28 4.66 -13.12
CA ASN A 259 13.79 3.83 -12.04
C ASN A 259 12.89 2.60 -11.78
N HIS A 260 13.49 1.43 -11.89
CA HIS A 260 12.87 0.12 -11.64
C HIS A 260 13.57 -0.66 -10.51
N ASP A 261 14.49 -0.03 -9.78
CA ASP A 261 15.38 -0.70 -8.82
C ASP A 261 14.59 -1.25 -7.62
N LYS A 262 13.53 -0.55 -7.19
CA LYS A 262 12.62 -0.96 -6.12
C LYS A 262 11.23 -1.27 -6.69
N VAL A 263 10.68 -2.44 -6.39
CA VAL A 263 9.36 -2.86 -6.90
C VAL A 263 8.22 -2.04 -6.28
N SER A 264 8.37 -1.60 -5.02
CA SER A 264 7.36 -0.83 -4.30
C SER A 264 7.42 0.68 -4.51
N ASP A 265 8.46 1.20 -5.18
CA ASP A 265 8.57 2.62 -5.50
C ASP A 265 9.31 2.75 -6.84
N GLN A 266 8.54 2.93 -7.91
CA GLN A 266 9.03 2.97 -9.29
C GLN A 266 8.81 4.35 -9.89
N LEU A 267 9.70 4.73 -10.80
CA LEU A 267 9.57 5.96 -11.58
C LEU A 267 9.51 5.64 -13.06
N LEU A 268 8.38 5.95 -13.69
CA LEU A 268 8.01 5.51 -15.03
C LEU A 268 7.76 6.71 -15.94
N TRP A 269 8.37 6.72 -17.12
CA TRP A 269 8.04 7.67 -18.18
C TRP A 269 7.09 7.01 -19.16
N ILE A 270 5.84 7.50 -19.23
CA ILE A 270 4.77 6.91 -20.04
C ILE A 270 4.33 7.89 -21.11
N LEU A 271 4.48 7.49 -22.37
CA LEU A 271 3.91 8.15 -23.53
C LEU A 271 2.56 7.51 -23.87
N VAL A 272 1.49 8.31 -23.86
CA VAL A 272 0.15 7.91 -24.26
C VAL A 272 -0.20 8.58 -25.57
N ALA A 273 -0.63 7.80 -26.55
CA ALA A 273 -1.16 8.31 -27.81
C ALA A 273 -2.66 7.99 -27.91
N LYS A 274 -3.48 8.98 -28.26
CA LYS A 274 -4.92 8.84 -28.46
C LYS A 274 -5.36 9.50 -29.76
N ALA A 275 -6.26 8.86 -30.49
CA ALA A 275 -6.90 9.49 -31.64
C ALA A 275 -8.38 9.13 -31.66
N ASP A 276 -9.21 10.16 -31.74
CA ASP A 276 -10.66 10.03 -31.88
C ASP A 276 -10.97 9.73 -33.34
N VAL A 277 -11.38 8.48 -33.61
CA VAL A 277 -11.67 7.99 -34.96
C VAL A 277 -13.00 7.25 -34.97
N PRO A 278 -13.77 7.31 -36.08
CA PRO A 278 -15.06 6.65 -36.16
C PRO A 278 -14.99 5.17 -35.76
N GLY A 279 -15.78 4.72 -34.79
CA GLY A 279 -15.76 3.36 -34.25
C GLY A 279 -15.04 3.25 -32.90
N VAL A 280 -14.05 2.37 -32.78
CA VAL A 280 -13.24 2.22 -31.56
C VAL A 280 -12.03 3.14 -31.64
N ASP A 281 -11.88 4.08 -30.70
CA ASP A 281 -10.77 5.03 -30.66
C ASP A 281 -9.40 4.35 -30.52
N TYR A 282 -8.38 5.00 -31.07
CA TYR A 282 -6.99 4.60 -30.87
C TYR A 282 -6.54 5.04 -29.47
N SER A 283 -5.97 4.13 -28.70
CA SER A 283 -5.34 4.46 -27.42
C SER A 283 -4.32 3.40 -27.03
N ASP A 284 -3.05 3.80 -26.98
CA ASP A 284 -1.91 2.98 -26.56
C ASP A 284 -1.00 3.71 -25.57
N LYS A 285 -0.26 2.93 -24.78
CA LYS A 285 0.71 3.42 -23.81
C LYS A 285 2.09 2.79 -24.08
N PHE A 286 3.13 3.61 -24.11
CA PHE A 286 4.52 3.20 -24.33
C PHE A 286 5.37 3.70 -23.17
N GLU A 287 6.27 2.86 -22.68
CA GLU A 287 7.21 3.24 -21.62
C GLU A 287 8.54 3.66 -22.24
N LEU A 288 9.11 4.79 -21.80
CA LEU A 288 10.28 5.39 -22.40
C LEU A 288 11.51 5.31 -21.49
N PRO A 289 12.72 4.99 -22.03
CA PRO A 289 13.95 4.95 -21.25
C PRO A 289 14.58 6.35 -21.13
N VAL A 290 14.24 7.07 -20.06
CA VAL A 290 14.87 8.37 -19.73
C VAL A 290 15.98 8.16 -18.69
N PHE A 291 17.24 8.36 -19.08
CA PHE A 291 18.43 8.15 -18.24
C PHE A 291 19.51 9.21 -18.51
N ARG A 292 20.23 9.65 -17.46
CA ARG A 292 21.40 10.53 -17.62
C ARG A 292 22.58 9.75 -18.21
N THR A 293 23.27 10.35 -19.18
CA THR A 293 24.47 9.78 -19.83
C THR A 293 25.65 10.75 -19.72
N GLU A 294 26.89 10.26 -19.86
CA GLU A 294 28.11 11.07 -19.75
C GLU A 294 28.14 12.26 -20.75
N ALA A 295 27.51 12.11 -21.92
CA ALA A 295 27.35 13.18 -22.90
C ALA A 295 26.51 14.37 -22.38
N SER A 296 25.63 14.13 -21.40
CA SER A 296 24.83 15.18 -20.73
C SER A 296 25.65 15.95 -19.69
N ALA A 297 26.69 15.34 -19.11
CA ALA A 297 27.58 15.99 -18.13
C ALA A 297 28.54 17.00 -18.78
N GLY A 298 28.88 16.83 -20.06
CA GLY A 298 29.75 17.75 -20.81
C GLY A 298 29.13 19.12 -21.10
N SER A 299 27.79 19.23 -21.16
CA SER A 299 27.12 20.52 -21.41
C SER A 299 27.12 21.45 -20.20
N THR A 300 27.31 20.90 -18.99
CA THR A 300 27.47 21.65 -17.73
C THR A 300 28.79 22.42 -17.66
N ALA A 301 29.83 21.95 -18.34
CA ALA A 301 31.15 22.62 -18.34
C ALA A 301 31.25 23.73 -19.41
N ALA A 302 30.51 23.63 -20.52
CA ALA A 302 30.59 24.60 -21.61
C ALA A 302 29.77 25.88 -21.33
N ALA A 303 28.65 25.79 -20.61
CA ALA A 303 27.83 26.96 -20.26
C ALA A 303 28.41 27.82 -19.12
N ALA A 304 29.29 27.25 -18.28
CA ALA A 304 29.94 27.97 -17.18
C ALA A 304 31.15 28.82 -17.60
N ASN A 305 31.66 28.63 -18.83
CA ASN A 305 32.92 29.24 -19.29
C ASN A 305 32.73 30.43 -20.25
N PHE A 306 31.52 30.97 -20.40
CA PHE A 306 31.27 32.12 -21.29
C PHE A 306 30.63 33.32 -20.57
N THR A 307 31.16 33.69 -19.40
CA THR A 307 31.09 35.05 -18.87
C THR A 307 32.20 35.26 -17.84
N THR A 308 33.31 35.88 -18.24
CA THR A 308 34.31 36.41 -17.32
C THR A 308 34.45 37.91 -17.58
N SER A 309 33.99 38.74 -16.64
CA SER A 309 34.74 39.91 -16.14
C SER A 309 33.91 40.66 -15.09
N GLY A 310 34.28 40.53 -13.82
CA GLY A 310 33.70 41.31 -12.73
C GLY A 310 34.12 40.77 -11.38
N PHE A 311 35.13 41.39 -10.78
CA PHE A 311 35.61 41.13 -9.43
C PHE A 311 34.47 41.18 -8.39
N ALA A 312 34.22 40.08 -7.68
CA ALA A 312 33.56 40.10 -6.37
C ALA A 312 33.99 38.85 -5.55
N PRO A 313 34.27 38.99 -4.24
CA PRO A 313 34.71 37.88 -3.39
C PRO A 313 33.57 36.91 -3.10
N SER A 314 33.88 35.61 -3.22
CA SER A 314 32.96 34.50 -2.97
C SER A 314 32.49 34.46 -1.52
N PHE A 315 31.22 34.83 -1.31
CA PHE A 315 30.38 34.27 -0.26
C PHE A 315 29.23 33.52 -0.94
N SER A 316 29.30 32.19 -0.96
CA SER A 316 28.13 31.36 -1.25
C SER A 316 27.77 30.64 0.04
N SER A 317 26.83 31.24 0.75
CA SER A 317 25.97 30.56 1.70
C SER A 317 25.35 29.35 1.00
N ALA A 318 25.44 28.19 1.64
CA ALA A 318 24.63 27.04 1.27
C ALA A 318 23.15 27.44 1.46
N ALA A 319 22.50 27.79 0.37
CA ALA A 319 21.08 28.11 0.35
C ALA A 319 20.30 26.84 0.76
N ALA A 320 19.64 26.94 1.90
CA ALA A 320 18.57 26.05 2.28
C ALA A 320 17.48 26.03 1.20
N GLY A 321 17.03 24.84 0.80
CA GLY A 321 15.61 24.59 0.54
C GLY A 321 14.96 25.12 -0.74
N THR A 322 15.67 25.42 -1.84
CA THR A 322 14.96 25.66 -3.12
C THR A 322 14.64 24.32 -3.81
N ALA A 323 13.37 24.07 -4.13
CA ALA A 323 12.93 22.90 -4.89
C ALA A 323 13.64 22.85 -6.27
N PRO A 324 13.98 21.66 -6.80
CA PRO A 324 14.50 21.54 -8.17
C PRO A 324 13.49 22.11 -9.19
N ALA A 325 13.98 22.70 -10.28
CA ALA A 325 13.17 23.34 -11.34
C ALA A 325 12.12 22.40 -11.99
N PHE A 326 12.27 21.08 -11.89
CA PHE A 326 11.35 20.03 -12.33
C PHE A 326 10.03 20.05 -11.56
N GLU A 327 10.05 20.59 -10.33
CA GLU A 327 8.89 20.79 -9.47
C GLU A 327 8.37 22.24 -9.52
N SER A 328 9.04 23.17 -10.21
CA SER A 328 8.60 24.58 -10.32
C SER A 328 8.46 24.99 -11.79
N ASP A 329 7.27 24.78 -12.35
CA ASP A 329 6.97 25.29 -13.68
C ASP A 329 6.59 26.78 -13.58
N SER A 330 7.60 27.64 -13.70
CA SER A 330 7.49 29.10 -13.77
C SER A 330 7.03 29.64 -15.15
N SER A 331 6.37 28.78 -15.95
CA SER A 331 5.89 29.15 -17.29
C SER A 331 4.39 29.48 -17.29
N GLU A 332 3.99 30.51 -18.04
CA GLU A 332 2.58 30.82 -18.26
C GLU A 332 1.90 29.62 -18.97
N VAL A 333 0.90 29.03 -18.31
CA VAL A 333 0.13 27.90 -18.85
C VAL A 333 -1.04 28.47 -19.66
N SER A 334 -1.10 28.17 -20.96
CA SER A 334 -2.23 28.57 -21.80
C SER A 334 -3.51 27.79 -21.42
N ALA A 335 -4.66 28.45 -21.57
CA ALA A 335 -5.97 27.84 -21.35
C ALA A 335 -6.15 26.54 -22.19
N PRO A 336 -6.77 25.49 -21.63
CA PRO A 336 -7.08 24.28 -22.38
C PRO A 336 -8.06 24.58 -23.53
N ARG A 337 -8.07 23.75 -24.58
CA ARG A 337 -8.92 23.97 -25.77
C ARG A 337 -10.42 24.05 -25.47
N ASN A 338 -10.88 23.32 -24.44
CA ASN A 338 -12.26 23.29 -23.99
C ASN A 338 -12.26 23.41 -22.45
N PRO A 339 -12.10 24.64 -21.89
CA PRO A 339 -12.17 24.81 -20.44
C PRO A 339 -13.60 24.52 -19.97
N LYS A 340 -13.71 23.71 -18.92
CA LYS A 340 -14.97 23.48 -18.20
C LYS A 340 -15.24 24.59 -17.19
N VAL A 341 -14.21 25.32 -16.79
CA VAL A 341 -14.31 26.55 -16.01
C VAL A 341 -14.75 27.69 -16.91
N VAL A 342 -15.81 28.39 -16.49
CA VAL A 342 -16.26 29.62 -17.14
C VAL A 342 -15.58 30.80 -16.45
N VAL A 343 -14.79 31.56 -17.19
CA VAL A 343 -14.14 32.77 -16.70
C VAL A 343 -14.91 33.98 -17.19
N SER A 344 -15.32 34.86 -16.28
CA SER A 344 -16.05 36.09 -16.61
C SER A 344 -15.50 37.26 -15.80
N MET A 345 -15.46 38.44 -16.40
CA MET A 345 -15.14 39.68 -15.67
C MET A 345 -16.43 40.22 -15.08
N THR A 346 -16.43 40.48 -13.77
CA THR A 346 -17.55 41.12 -13.08
C THR A 346 -17.53 42.62 -13.36
N ASP A 347 -18.69 43.29 -13.34
CA ASP A 347 -18.84 44.74 -13.56
C ASP A 347 -17.94 45.61 -12.65
N ASP A 348 -17.52 45.03 -11.52
CA ASP A 348 -16.63 45.61 -10.51
C ASP A 348 -15.12 45.50 -10.82
N GLY A 349 -14.74 44.91 -11.96
CA GLY A 349 -13.33 44.69 -12.36
C GLY A 349 -12.66 43.46 -11.72
N SER A 350 -13.40 42.63 -10.98
CA SER A 350 -12.94 41.34 -10.47
C SER A 350 -13.09 40.23 -11.51
N THR A 351 -12.25 39.21 -11.46
CA THR A 351 -12.36 38.02 -12.31
C THR A 351 -13.06 36.90 -11.55
N GLU A 352 -14.09 36.33 -12.16
CA GLU A 352 -14.85 35.20 -11.64
C GLU A 352 -14.50 33.91 -12.40
N PHE A 353 -14.16 32.86 -11.65
CA PHE A 353 -14.02 31.49 -12.11
C PHE A 353 -15.20 30.67 -11.61
N PHE A 354 -16.09 30.27 -12.51
CA PHE A 354 -17.27 29.46 -12.21
C PHE A 354 -17.08 28.01 -12.65
N PHE A 355 -17.24 27.08 -11.71
CA PHE A 355 -17.14 25.64 -11.91
C PHE A 355 -18.56 25.04 -11.89
N PRO A 356 -19.11 24.65 -13.05
CA PRO A 356 -20.49 24.17 -13.14
C PRO A 356 -20.69 22.83 -12.43
N ALA A 357 -21.94 22.57 -12.06
CA ALA A 357 -22.41 21.26 -11.63
C ALA A 357 -22.28 20.23 -12.75
N PHE A 358 -22.19 18.94 -12.41
CA PHE A 358 -22.07 17.84 -13.38
C PHE A 358 -20.83 17.93 -14.31
N ARG A 359 -19.76 18.61 -13.89
CA ARG A 359 -18.53 18.80 -14.70
C ARG A 359 -17.81 17.50 -15.09
N ASN A 360 -18.06 16.39 -14.38
CA ASN A 360 -17.44 15.09 -14.61
C ASN A 360 -18.49 13.98 -14.83
N PRO A 361 -19.10 13.90 -16.02
CA PRO A 361 -20.21 12.98 -16.29
C PRO A 361 -19.82 11.52 -16.07
N GLY A 362 -18.59 11.13 -16.39
CA GLY A 362 -18.11 9.76 -16.18
C GLY A 362 -18.05 9.35 -14.70
N LEU A 363 -17.57 10.24 -13.82
CA LEU A 363 -17.54 9.99 -12.39
C LEU A 363 -18.98 9.97 -11.83
N THR A 364 -19.81 10.93 -12.23
CA THR A 364 -21.18 11.03 -11.75
C THR A 364 -22.03 9.83 -12.16
N LEU A 365 -21.93 9.37 -13.42
CA LEU A 365 -22.61 8.18 -13.88
C LEU A 365 -22.10 6.91 -13.19
N GLY A 366 -20.79 6.84 -12.91
CA GLY A 366 -20.20 5.74 -12.15
C GLY A 366 -20.71 5.67 -10.72
N LEU A 367 -20.73 6.81 -10.01
CA LEU A 367 -21.31 6.92 -8.67
C LEU A 367 -22.79 6.62 -8.68
N PHE A 368 -23.55 7.14 -9.64
CA PHE A 368 -24.98 6.83 -9.79
C PHE A 368 -25.23 5.33 -9.94
N ALA A 369 -24.51 4.66 -10.85
CA ALA A 369 -24.66 3.22 -11.05
C ALA A 369 -24.29 2.42 -9.79
N PHE A 370 -23.22 2.82 -9.10
CA PHE A 370 -22.83 2.19 -7.83
C PHE A 370 -23.89 2.39 -6.75
N THR A 371 -24.39 3.61 -6.57
CA THR A 371 -25.46 3.93 -5.62
C THR A 371 -26.71 3.11 -5.91
N VAL A 372 -27.16 3.04 -7.18
CA VAL A 372 -28.33 2.23 -7.55
C VAL A 372 -28.15 0.75 -7.20
N VAL A 373 -26.96 0.18 -7.45
CA VAL A 373 -26.65 -1.21 -7.09
C VAL A 373 -26.63 -1.39 -5.57
N TRP A 374 -25.98 -0.48 -4.84
CA TRP A 374 -25.83 -0.55 -3.39
C TRP A 374 -27.17 -0.38 -2.66
N THR A 375 -27.96 0.62 -3.03
CA THR A 375 -29.34 0.80 -2.54
C THR A 375 -30.20 -0.41 -2.88
N GLY A 376 -30.00 -1.05 -4.03
CA GLY A 376 -30.63 -2.33 -4.38
C GLY A 376 -30.29 -3.46 -3.40
N VAL A 377 -29.04 -3.55 -2.93
CA VAL A 377 -28.61 -4.49 -1.88
C VAL A 377 -29.29 -4.18 -0.55
N VAL A 378 -29.34 -2.90 -0.15
CA VAL A 378 -30.03 -2.46 1.08
C VAL A 378 -31.51 -2.84 1.03
N TYR A 379 -32.18 -2.54 -0.09
CA TYR A 379 -33.59 -2.89 -0.31
C TYR A 379 -33.81 -4.40 -0.23
N PHE A 380 -32.93 -5.20 -0.85
CA PHE A 380 -33.00 -6.66 -0.77
C PHE A 380 -32.82 -7.16 0.66
N LEU A 381 -31.85 -6.65 1.41
CA LEU A 381 -31.63 -7.00 2.81
C LEU A 381 -32.87 -6.69 3.66
N ALA A 382 -33.47 -5.52 3.45
CA ALA A 382 -34.68 -5.09 4.15
C ALA A 382 -35.92 -5.96 3.87
N HIS A 383 -36.00 -6.61 2.70
CA HIS A 383 -37.13 -7.46 2.29
C HIS A 383 -36.79 -8.96 2.31
N SER A 384 -35.63 -9.34 2.86
CA SER A 384 -35.19 -10.72 3.00
C SER A 384 -35.48 -11.26 4.42
N GLN A 385 -35.27 -12.56 4.64
CA GLN A 385 -35.33 -13.18 5.99
C GLN A 385 -34.09 -12.81 6.85
N ALA A 386 -33.28 -11.83 6.44
CA ALA A 386 -32.13 -11.37 7.20
C ALA A 386 -32.58 -10.55 8.42
N PRO A 387 -31.82 -10.57 9.53
CA PRO A 387 -32.10 -9.70 10.67
C PRO A 387 -32.13 -8.22 10.28
N TRP A 388 -33.16 -7.49 10.75
CA TRP A 388 -33.44 -6.10 10.37
C TRP A 388 -32.27 -5.12 10.61
N PHE A 389 -31.41 -5.39 11.60
CA PHE A 389 -30.26 -4.54 11.92
C PHE A 389 -29.23 -4.49 10.78
N PHE A 390 -29.10 -5.53 9.96
CA PHE A 390 -28.21 -5.49 8.78
C PHE A 390 -28.69 -4.47 7.76
N ALA A 391 -30.01 -4.40 7.52
CA ALA A 391 -30.58 -3.40 6.64
C ALA A 391 -30.35 -1.98 7.17
N VAL A 392 -30.46 -1.77 8.48
CA VAL A 392 -30.20 -0.47 9.11
C VAL A 392 -28.74 -0.05 8.98
N VAL A 393 -27.79 -0.96 9.30
CA VAL A 393 -26.36 -0.68 9.17
C VAL A 393 -26.01 -0.36 7.72
N PHE A 394 -26.43 -1.19 6.77
CA PHE A 394 -26.13 -0.98 5.35
C PHE A 394 -26.83 0.26 4.78
N ALA A 395 -28.01 0.62 5.27
CA ALA A 395 -28.69 1.87 4.91
C ALA A 395 -27.95 3.12 5.41
N VAL A 396 -27.33 3.08 6.59
CA VAL A 396 -26.45 4.16 7.05
C VAL A 396 -25.23 4.29 6.12
N PHE A 397 -24.64 3.17 5.70
CA PHE A 397 -23.55 3.18 4.72
C PHE A 397 -23.98 3.63 3.32
N ASP A 398 -25.25 3.45 2.94
CA ASP A 398 -25.82 3.92 1.66
C ASP A 398 -25.83 5.47 1.56
N LEU A 399 -25.87 6.17 2.69
CA LEU A 399 -25.81 7.64 2.71
C LEU A 399 -24.51 8.17 2.11
N ILE A 400 -23.41 7.42 2.19
CA ILE A 400 -22.08 7.82 1.69
C ILE A 400 -22.05 7.90 0.15
N PRO A 401 -22.38 6.83 -0.62
CA PRO A 401 -22.43 6.91 -2.07
C PRO A 401 -23.57 7.80 -2.57
N ILE A 402 -24.70 7.91 -1.86
CA ILE A 402 -25.76 8.89 -2.17
C ILE A 402 -25.19 10.30 -2.08
N TYR A 403 -24.55 10.65 -0.96
CA TYR A 403 -23.93 11.96 -0.78
C TYR A 403 -22.87 12.25 -1.85
N GLY A 404 -21.99 11.29 -2.12
CA GLY A 404 -20.96 11.43 -3.17
C GLY A 404 -21.56 11.66 -4.57
N PHE A 405 -22.64 10.95 -4.91
CA PHE A 405 -23.39 11.19 -6.15
C PHE A 405 -24.00 12.59 -6.18
N LEU A 406 -24.69 13.02 -5.12
CA LEU A 406 -25.31 14.35 -5.05
C LEU A 406 -24.27 15.47 -5.14
N GLN A 407 -23.15 15.34 -4.42
CA GLN A 407 -22.04 16.28 -4.49
C GLN A 407 -21.42 16.34 -5.89
N SER A 408 -21.25 15.19 -6.56
CA SER A 408 -20.72 15.14 -7.92
C SER A 408 -21.70 15.68 -8.96
N ALA A 409 -23.00 15.44 -8.80
CA ALA A 409 -24.03 15.82 -9.75
C ALA A 409 -24.42 17.30 -9.64
N PHE A 410 -24.54 17.82 -8.41
CA PHE A 410 -25.11 19.14 -8.12
C PHE A 410 -24.12 20.13 -7.48
N GLY A 411 -22.91 19.70 -7.13
CA GLY A 411 -21.90 20.57 -6.54
C GLY A 411 -21.32 21.56 -7.54
N SER A 412 -21.42 22.85 -7.24
CA SER A 412 -20.79 23.94 -8.01
C SER A 412 -19.84 24.73 -7.13
N ALA A 413 -18.76 25.25 -7.73
CA ALA A 413 -17.83 26.13 -7.03
C ALA A 413 -17.71 27.46 -7.77
N ARG A 414 -17.55 28.55 -7.04
CA ARG A 414 -17.32 29.89 -7.60
C ARG A 414 -16.11 30.49 -6.88
N ILE A 415 -15.19 31.09 -7.63
CA ILE A 415 -14.05 31.81 -7.09
C ILE A 415 -14.08 33.21 -7.70
N VAL A 416 -14.06 34.25 -6.88
CA VAL A 416 -13.94 35.64 -7.32
C VAL A 416 -12.64 36.20 -6.79
N VAL A 417 -11.80 36.70 -7.70
CA VAL A 417 -10.49 37.28 -7.37
C VAL A 417 -10.50 38.75 -7.76
N GLY A 418 -10.26 39.62 -6.79
CA GLY A 418 -10.20 41.06 -7.01
C GLY A 418 -10.27 41.87 -5.72
N LYS A 419 -10.01 43.18 -5.81
CA LYS A 419 -10.10 44.11 -4.67
C LYS A 419 -9.28 43.67 -3.43
N GLY A 420 -8.13 43.02 -3.64
CA GLY A 420 -7.24 42.58 -2.55
C GLY A 420 -7.66 41.30 -1.81
N LYS A 421 -8.68 40.57 -2.30
CA LYS A 421 -9.18 39.34 -1.67
C LYS A 421 -9.58 38.26 -2.69
N ILE A 422 -9.58 37.01 -2.23
CA ILE A 422 -10.19 35.85 -2.89
C ILE A 422 -11.47 35.51 -2.11
N ILE A 423 -12.60 35.40 -2.81
CA ILE A 423 -13.84 34.88 -2.23
C ILE A 423 -14.17 33.57 -2.93
N SER A 424 -14.38 32.52 -2.14
CA SER A 424 -14.78 31.21 -2.66
C SER A 424 -16.14 30.78 -2.13
N TRP A 425 -16.93 30.12 -2.98
CA TRP A 425 -18.20 29.50 -2.63
C TRP A 425 -18.16 28.03 -3.01
N HIS A 426 -18.56 27.17 -2.08
CA HIS A 426 -18.88 25.77 -2.34
C HIS A 426 -20.38 25.59 -2.15
N ASN A 427 -21.11 25.45 -3.25
CA ASN A 427 -22.56 25.37 -3.22
C ASN A 427 -23.00 23.94 -3.50
N MET A 428 -23.86 23.42 -2.62
CA MET A 428 -24.72 22.27 -2.92
C MET A 428 -26.14 22.78 -3.06
N PHE A 429 -26.76 22.60 -4.22
CA PHE A 429 -28.09 23.14 -4.55
C PHE A 429 -28.21 24.67 -4.42
N GLY A 430 -27.11 25.40 -4.61
CA GLY A 430 -27.10 26.88 -4.53
C GLY A 430 -26.98 27.46 -3.12
N VAL A 431 -26.83 26.63 -2.09
CA VAL A 431 -26.61 27.05 -0.70
C VAL A 431 -25.16 26.77 -0.32
N GLY A 432 -24.43 27.82 0.08
CA GLY A 432 -23.03 27.74 0.51
C GLY A 432 -22.57 29.06 1.12
N ALA A 433 -21.86 29.00 2.25
CA ALA A 433 -21.29 30.19 2.88
C ALA A 433 -20.04 30.65 2.11
N PRO A 434 -19.88 31.96 1.84
CA PRO A 434 -18.64 32.49 1.27
C PRO A 434 -17.49 32.32 2.26
N CYS A 435 -16.35 31.88 1.76
CA CYS A 435 -15.07 31.95 2.48
C CYS A 435 -14.24 33.07 1.86
N GLU A 436 -13.92 34.10 2.66
CA GLU A 436 -13.09 35.23 2.24
C GLU A 436 -11.65 35.05 2.74
N ILE A 437 -10.68 35.29 1.84
CA ILE A 437 -9.24 35.19 2.11
C ILE A 437 -8.57 36.46 1.59
N LEU A 438 -7.83 37.17 2.45
CA LEU A 438 -7.09 38.38 2.06
C LEU A 438 -5.78 38.02 1.36
N PHE A 439 -5.37 38.81 0.36
CA PHE A 439 -4.08 38.59 -0.33
C PHE A 439 -2.87 38.67 0.61
N SER A 440 -2.98 39.44 1.71
CA SER A 440 -1.94 39.54 2.73
C SER A 440 -1.63 38.20 3.41
N ASP A 441 -2.60 37.29 3.46
CA ASP A 441 -2.55 36.07 4.24
C ASP A 441 -2.16 34.86 3.37
N ILE A 442 -2.06 35.07 2.05
CA ILE A 442 -1.69 34.04 1.09
C ILE A 442 -0.18 33.89 1.06
N GLN A 443 0.28 32.66 1.25
CA GLN A 443 1.67 32.26 1.02
C GLN A 443 1.87 31.77 -0.41
N ALA A 444 1.01 30.87 -0.88
CA ALA A 444 1.04 30.31 -2.23
C ALA A 444 -0.35 29.81 -2.65
N VAL A 445 -0.61 29.77 -3.96
CA VAL A 445 -1.77 29.10 -4.54
C VAL A 445 -1.26 27.90 -5.31
N VAL A 446 -1.73 26.70 -4.99
CA VAL A 446 -1.14 25.47 -5.54
C VAL A 446 -2.23 24.54 -6.06
N ALA A 447 -1.95 23.89 -7.20
CA ALA A 447 -2.77 22.81 -7.70
C ALA A 447 -2.40 21.52 -6.94
N GLY A 448 -3.33 20.94 -6.18
CA GLY A 448 -3.14 19.65 -5.51
C GLY A 448 -3.79 18.49 -6.28
N MET A 449 -3.44 17.26 -5.90
CA MET A 449 -4.19 16.08 -6.34
C MET A 449 -5.48 15.95 -5.51
N GLY A 450 -6.59 15.65 -6.18
CA GLY A 450 -7.88 15.34 -5.57
C GLY A 450 -8.07 13.84 -5.33
N LEU A 451 -9.31 13.38 -5.37
CA LEU A 451 -9.64 11.95 -5.30
C LEU A 451 -8.92 11.20 -6.43
N GLN A 452 -8.02 10.28 -6.06
CA GLN A 452 -7.29 9.42 -7.00
C GLN A 452 -8.11 8.16 -7.28
N GLY A 453 -8.23 7.81 -8.57
CA GLY A 453 -8.67 6.48 -8.99
C GLY A 453 -7.47 5.55 -9.19
N ALA A 454 -7.71 4.25 -9.39
CA ALA A 454 -6.66 3.24 -9.63
C ALA A 454 -5.78 3.44 -10.90
N ASN A 455 -5.93 4.57 -11.62
CA ASN A 455 -5.13 4.94 -12.79
C ASN A 455 -4.70 6.42 -12.67
N ALA A 456 -3.39 6.71 -12.68
CA ALA A 456 -2.84 8.08 -12.57
C ALA A 456 -3.45 9.08 -13.58
N ASN A 457 -3.69 8.62 -14.82
CA ASN A 457 -4.15 9.47 -15.91
C ASN A 457 -5.66 9.81 -15.88
N ARG A 458 -6.39 9.43 -14.83
CA ARG A 458 -7.81 9.74 -14.62
C ARG A 458 -8.08 10.37 -13.23
N GLY A 459 -7.04 10.80 -12.53
CA GLY A 459 -7.19 11.50 -11.26
C GLY A 459 -7.92 12.84 -11.40
N SER A 460 -8.54 13.29 -10.32
CA SER A 460 -9.04 14.66 -10.21
C SER A 460 -7.98 15.57 -9.59
N TYR A 461 -8.02 16.86 -9.92
CA TYR A 461 -7.17 17.90 -9.36
C TYR A 461 -8.02 18.86 -8.51
N ARG A 462 -7.36 19.56 -7.60
CA ARG A 462 -7.96 20.63 -6.78
C ARG A 462 -7.08 21.86 -6.75
N VAL A 463 -7.67 23.03 -6.59
CA VAL A 463 -6.96 24.30 -6.39
C VAL A 463 -7.06 24.66 -4.92
N GLN A 464 -5.92 24.88 -4.27
CA GLN A 464 -5.84 25.21 -2.85
C GLN A 464 -5.02 26.47 -2.62
N VAL A 465 -5.35 27.20 -1.55
CA VAL A 465 -4.57 28.31 -1.04
C VAL A 465 -3.87 27.86 0.22
N GLN A 466 -2.55 28.05 0.26
CA GLN A 466 -1.75 27.91 1.47
C GLN A 466 -1.68 29.28 2.15
N THR A 467 -2.19 29.38 3.37
CA THR A 467 -2.09 30.60 4.17
C THR A 467 -0.76 30.66 4.92
N LYS A 468 -0.30 31.86 5.27
CA LYS A 468 0.91 32.07 6.09
C LYS A 468 0.85 31.40 7.46
N ASP A 469 -0.35 31.13 7.95
CA ASP A 469 -0.61 30.39 9.20
C ASP A 469 -0.48 28.85 9.02
N GLY A 470 -0.07 28.37 7.85
CA GLY A 470 0.11 26.96 7.53
C GLY A 470 -1.19 26.18 7.26
N LYS A 471 -2.31 26.87 7.01
CA LYS A 471 -3.59 26.22 6.67
C LYS A 471 -3.74 26.07 5.15
N ASN A 472 -4.16 24.89 4.71
CA ASN A 472 -4.50 24.62 3.32
C ASN A 472 -6.02 24.70 3.12
N LEU A 473 -6.48 25.69 2.37
CA LEU A 473 -7.90 25.92 2.09
C LEU A 473 -8.23 25.55 0.63
N SER A 474 -9.20 24.66 0.44
CA SER A 474 -9.66 24.30 -0.91
C SER A 474 -10.52 25.39 -1.52
N LEU A 475 -10.17 25.86 -2.72
CA LEU A 475 -10.97 26.81 -3.48
C LEU A 475 -11.90 26.13 -4.47
N ALA A 476 -11.42 25.05 -5.10
CA ALA A 476 -12.20 24.24 -6.03
C ALA A 476 -11.64 22.82 -6.13
N ASP A 477 -12.54 21.82 -6.08
CA ASP A 477 -12.19 20.40 -6.17
C ASP A 477 -12.64 19.79 -7.52
N ASN A 478 -12.30 18.52 -7.76
CA ASN A 478 -12.84 17.72 -8.87
C ASN A 478 -12.60 18.32 -10.28
N ILE A 479 -11.43 18.90 -10.53
CA ILE A 479 -10.99 19.38 -11.84
C ILE A 479 -10.42 18.19 -12.61
N SER A 480 -10.96 17.87 -13.79
CA SER A 480 -10.56 16.64 -14.52
C SER A 480 -9.25 16.75 -15.30
N ASP A 481 -8.78 17.97 -15.54
CA ASP A 481 -7.61 18.22 -16.37
C ASP A 481 -6.52 18.95 -15.61
N ARG A 482 -5.28 18.46 -15.73
CA ARG A 482 -4.10 19.01 -15.06
C ARG A 482 -3.80 20.42 -15.58
N GLN A 483 -3.91 20.61 -16.89
CA GLN A 483 -3.62 21.88 -17.53
C GLN A 483 -4.63 22.94 -17.11
N GLU A 484 -5.92 22.59 -17.05
CA GLU A 484 -6.97 23.45 -16.51
C GLU A 484 -6.69 23.90 -15.07
N ALA A 485 -6.31 22.99 -14.17
CA ALA A 485 -5.98 23.34 -12.79
C ALA A 485 -4.79 24.30 -12.70
N ARG A 486 -3.73 24.05 -13.46
CA ARG A 486 -2.52 24.89 -13.51
C ARG A 486 -2.78 26.27 -14.12
N TRP A 487 -3.60 26.32 -15.17
CA TRP A 487 -4.01 27.58 -15.79
C TRP A 487 -4.81 28.45 -14.82
N VAL A 488 -5.77 27.86 -14.10
CA VAL A 488 -6.55 28.58 -13.07
C VAL A 488 -5.64 29.10 -11.96
N VAL A 489 -4.68 28.30 -11.48
CA VAL A 489 -3.68 28.76 -10.48
C VAL A 489 -2.88 29.95 -11.01
N GLY A 490 -2.33 29.85 -12.22
CA GLY A 490 -1.53 30.92 -12.82
C GLY A 490 -2.31 32.23 -13.01
N GLU A 491 -3.59 32.15 -13.36
CA GLU A 491 -4.45 33.32 -13.49
C GLU A 491 -4.77 33.95 -12.11
N ILE A 492 -5.03 33.13 -11.09
CA ILE A 492 -5.23 33.60 -9.71
C ILE A 492 -3.96 34.28 -9.17
N GLU A 493 -2.78 33.68 -9.38
CA GLU A 493 -1.50 34.25 -8.95
C GLU A 493 -1.21 35.58 -9.63
N LYS A 494 -1.47 35.68 -10.94
CA LYS A 494 -1.33 36.92 -11.73
C LYS A 494 -2.23 38.03 -11.21
N LEU A 495 -3.49 37.70 -10.89
CA LEU A 495 -4.45 38.65 -10.32
C LEU A 495 -4.15 39.02 -8.86
N ALA A 496 -3.51 38.13 -8.10
CA ALA A 496 -3.11 38.36 -6.72
C ALA A 496 -1.74 39.07 -6.58
N GLY A 497 -0.97 39.18 -7.67
CA GLY A 497 0.39 39.75 -7.65
C GLY A 497 1.45 38.83 -7.02
N LEU A 498 1.20 37.51 -7.04
CA LEU A 498 2.12 36.49 -6.53
C LEU A 498 3.13 36.07 -7.62
N LYS A 499 4.25 35.48 -7.22
CA LYS A 499 5.20 34.87 -8.15
C LYS A 499 4.51 33.68 -8.82
N THR A 500 4.46 33.67 -10.15
CA THR A 500 3.84 32.57 -10.92
C THR A 500 4.54 31.24 -10.64
N ASP A 501 3.83 30.33 -10.01
CA ASP A 501 4.28 28.99 -9.67
C ASP A 501 3.15 27.98 -9.92
N THR A 502 3.06 27.54 -11.18
CA THR A 502 1.96 26.65 -11.63
C THR A 502 2.21 25.18 -11.33
N HIS A 503 3.05 24.85 -10.34
CA HIS A 503 3.34 23.47 -10.03
C HIS A 503 2.13 22.75 -9.43
N VAL A 504 2.15 21.43 -9.55
CA VAL A 504 1.16 20.56 -8.92
C VAL A 504 1.83 19.96 -7.68
N ALA A 505 1.34 20.28 -6.49
CA ALA A 505 1.86 19.74 -5.24
C ALA A 505 1.75 18.21 -5.23
N LEU A 506 2.83 17.57 -4.77
CA LEU A 506 2.93 16.14 -4.57
C LEU A 506 2.22 15.74 -3.28
N GLN A 507 0.91 15.92 -3.23
CA GLN A 507 0.09 15.64 -2.05
C GLN A 507 -0.79 14.42 -2.24
N ASP A 508 -1.00 13.63 -1.18
CA ASP A 508 -2.02 12.59 -1.19
C ASP A 508 -3.45 13.17 -1.26
N SER A 509 -4.46 12.31 -1.36
CA SER A 509 -5.87 12.76 -1.42
C SER A 509 -6.34 13.50 -0.15
N PHE A 510 -5.54 13.51 0.92
CA PHE A 510 -5.79 14.19 2.19
C PHE A 510 -4.93 15.46 2.37
N GLY A 511 -4.05 15.78 1.43
CA GLY A 511 -3.21 16.99 1.46
C GLY A 511 -1.83 16.80 2.10
N HIS A 512 -1.38 15.57 2.36
CA HIS A 512 -0.04 15.30 2.91
C HIS A 512 1.01 15.20 1.81
N ASP A 513 2.14 15.89 1.97
CA ASP A 513 3.23 15.88 0.99
C ASP A 513 3.96 14.52 0.95
N TYR A 514 4.20 14.00 -0.25
CA TYR A 514 5.06 12.84 -0.48
C TYR A 514 6.54 13.22 -0.36
N SER A 515 7.33 12.33 0.24
CA SER A 515 8.80 12.44 0.25
C SER A 515 9.38 12.42 -1.18
N ARG A 516 10.52 13.06 -1.41
CA ARG A 516 11.13 13.14 -2.76
C ARG A 516 11.46 11.75 -3.33
N PRO A 517 11.34 11.53 -4.66
CA PRO A 517 11.66 10.25 -5.28
C PRO A 517 13.16 9.90 -5.15
N PRO A 518 13.52 8.63 -4.90
CA PRO A 518 14.92 8.21 -4.84
C PRO A 518 15.61 8.36 -6.22
N GLN A 519 16.73 9.10 -6.27
CA GLN A 519 17.56 9.30 -7.48
C GLN A 519 18.85 8.49 -7.39
N ARG A 520 19.34 8.02 -8.55
CA ARG A 520 20.63 7.33 -8.66
C ARG A 520 21.75 8.38 -8.60
N GLN A 521 22.47 8.49 -7.48
CA GLN A 521 23.57 9.47 -7.33
C GLN A 521 24.84 9.04 -8.08
N MET A 522 25.49 9.98 -8.79
CA MET A 522 26.85 9.82 -9.31
C MET A 522 27.84 9.91 -8.14
N SER A 523 28.13 8.79 -7.48
CA SER A 523 29.43 8.45 -6.85
C SER A 523 29.31 7.21 -5.95
N ALA A 524 30.40 6.44 -5.93
CA ALA A 524 30.69 5.27 -5.12
C ALA A 524 29.96 3.96 -5.50
N THR A 525 30.80 3.05 -5.99
CA THR A 525 30.62 1.62 -6.23
C THR A 525 29.90 0.92 -5.07
N SER A 526 28.56 0.96 -5.05
CA SER A 526 27.77 0.12 -4.15
C SER A 526 27.69 -1.29 -4.75
N ARG A 527 28.38 -2.24 -4.12
CA ARG A 527 28.21 -3.67 -4.44
C ARG A 527 26.77 -4.07 -4.07
N PRO A 528 25.96 -4.57 -5.01
CA PRO A 528 24.58 -4.89 -4.71
C PRO A 528 24.52 -6.17 -3.87
N THR A 529 23.97 -6.08 -2.66
CA THR A 529 23.67 -7.24 -1.82
C THR A 529 22.81 -8.26 -2.61
N LEU A 530 23.31 -9.49 -2.66
CA LEU A 530 22.66 -10.62 -3.31
C LEU A 530 21.60 -11.17 -2.35
N THR A 531 20.33 -10.80 -2.56
CA THR A 531 19.22 -11.58 -2.01
C THR A 531 19.18 -12.92 -2.73
N ARG A 532 19.61 -13.98 -2.02
CA ARG A 532 19.50 -15.36 -2.52
C ARG A 532 18.01 -15.73 -2.56
N PRO A 533 17.49 -16.24 -3.70
CA PRO A 533 16.13 -16.75 -3.74
C PRO A 533 16.01 -17.96 -2.82
N ASN A 534 15.08 -17.90 -1.88
CA ASN A 534 14.94 -18.90 -0.84
C ASN A 534 14.30 -20.18 -1.37
N LYS A 535 15.13 -21.13 -1.82
CA LYS A 535 14.67 -22.44 -2.33
C LYS A 535 13.85 -23.21 -1.29
N MET A 536 14.07 -22.94 0.01
CA MET A 536 13.37 -23.61 1.10
C MET A 536 11.92 -23.15 1.29
N ALA A 537 11.59 -21.88 1.01
CA ALA A 537 10.22 -21.38 1.10
C ALA A 537 9.29 -22.01 0.05
N ALA A 538 9.81 -22.30 -1.14
CA ALA A 538 9.06 -23.00 -2.18
C ALA A 538 8.87 -24.48 -1.83
N ILE A 539 9.90 -25.15 -1.32
CA ILE A 539 9.83 -26.56 -0.90
C ILE A 539 8.86 -26.74 0.27
N LEU A 540 8.92 -25.84 1.26
CA LEU A 540 8.02 -25.84 2.42
C LEU A 540 6.57 -25.52 2.01
N GLY A 541 6.38 -24.55 1.11
CA GLY A 541 5.06 -24.25 0.53
C GLY A 541 4.46 -25.41 -0.25
N THR A 542 5.28 -26.15 -1.01
CA THR A 542 4.82 -27.38 -1.70
C THR A 542 4.53 -28.54 -0.75
N ALA A 543 5.29 -28.68 0.35
CA ALA A 543 5.06 -29.72 1.35
C ALA A 543 3.76 -29.48 2.15
N ILE A 544 3.53 -28.23 2.59
CA ILE A 544 2.29 -27.84 3.29
C ILE A 544 1.06 -28.06 2.39
N PHE A 545 1.20 -27.77 1.11
CA PHE A 545 0.11 -27.93 0.14
C PHE A 545 -0.17 -29.38 -0.23
N LEU A 546 0.85 -30.24 -0.36
CA LEU A 546 0.68 -31.69 -0.52
C LEU A 546 0.06 -32.33 0.73
N MET A 547 0.44 -31.86 1.93
CA MET A 547 -0.14 -32.28 3.21
C MET A 547 -1.62 -31.88 3.31
N TRP A 548 -1.97 -30.69 2.83
CA TRP A 548 -3.36 -30.23 2.74
C TRP A 548 -4.19 -31.03 1.73
N MET A 549 -3.64 -31.34 0.55
CA MET A 549 -4.28 -32.21 -0.43
C MET A 549 -4.49 -33.64 0.09
N GLY A 550 -3.51 -34.20 0.80
CA GLY A 550 -3.65 -35.48 1.48
C GLY A 550 -4.78 -35.47 2.51
N PHE A 551 -4.89 -34.39 3.29
CA PHE A 551 -5.96 -34.20 4.27
C PHE A 551 -7.35 -34.10 3.61
N VAL A 552 -7.48 -33.40 2.47
CA VAL A 552 -8.76 -33.28 1.73
C VAL A 552 -9.19 -34.61 1.12
N VAL A 553 -8.26 -35.38 0.53
CA VAL A 553 -8.54 -36.73 0.00
C VAL A 553 -8.93 -37.70 1.13
N GLN A 554 -8.27 -37.61 2.29
CA GLN A 554 -8.60 -38.41 3.47
C GLN A 554 -10.01 -38.07 4.02
N LYS A 555 -10.39 -36.78 4.02
CA LYS A 555 -11.73 -36.35 4.42
C LYS A 555 -12.83 -36.79 3.45
N MET A 556 -12.56 -36.80 2.13
CA MET A 556 -13.51 -37.30 1.14
C MET A 556 -13.75 -38.81 1.23
N ASN A 557 -12.74 -39.60 1.61
CA ASN A 557 -12.88 -41.03 1.83
C ASN A 557 -13.61 -41.38 3.15
N THR A 558 -13.51 -40.54 4.18
CA THR A 558 -14.23 -40.75 5.45
C THR A 558 -15.70 -40.36 5.39
N VAL A 559 -16.11 -39.53 4.42
CA VAL A 559 -17.52 -39.14 4.21
C VAL A 559 -18.39 -40.26 3.60
N ARG A 560 -17.79 -41.37 3.10
CA ARG A 560 -18.55 -42.51 2.56
C ARG A 560 -19.16 -43.45 3.61
N HIS A 561 -18.84 -43.31 4.90
CA HIS A 561 -19.28 -44.27 5.92
C HIS A 561 -20.23 -43.75 7.01
N THR A 562 -20.69 -42.50 6.96
CA THR A 562 -21.59 -41.97 7.99
C THR A 562 -22.72 -41.16 7.38
N THR A 563 -23.81 -41.84 7.03
CA THR A 563 -25.11 -41.20 6.78
C THR A 563 -26.15 -41.79 7.72
N SER A 564 -26.33 -41.18 8.91
CA SER A 564 -27.65 -40.96 9.51
C SER A 564 -27.55 -40.14 10.80
N ALA A 565 -28.31 -39.04 10.82
CA ALA A 565 -28.79 -38.29 11.99
C ALA A 565 -27.77 -37.61 12.91
N GLN A 566 -27.57 -36.30 12.72
CA GLN A 566 -27.87 -35.33 13.78
C GLN A 566 -27.98 -33.90 13.23
N ARG A 567 -28.93 -33.17 13.82
CA ARG A 567 -29.38 -31.83 13.47
C ARG A 567 -28.27 -30.79 13.60
N SER A 568 -28.32 -29.84 12.68
CA SER A 568 -27.51 -28.64 12.56
C SER A 568 -27.56 -27.76 13.81
N SER A 569 -26.40 -27.29 14.26
CA SER A 569 -26.22 -25.98 14.87
C SER A 569 -25.08 -25.27 14.13
N ALA A 570 -25.47 -24.24 13.39
CA ALA A 570 -24.57 -23.36 12.66
C ALA A 570 -23.94 -22.37 13.64
N VAL A 571 -22.61 -22.32 13.69
CA VAL A 571 -21.87 -21.28 14.42
C VAL A 571 -21.65 -20.12 13.46
N THR A 572 -22.30 -19.02 13.78
CA THR A 572 -22.24 -17.72 13.11
C THR A 572 -20.91 -17.04 13.45
N ASN A 573 -20.14 -16.66 12.44
CA ASN A 573 -19.02 -15.72 12.58
C ASN A 573 -19.59 -14.31 12.76
N LEU A 574 -19.61 -13.82 14.00
CA LEU A 574 -19.82 -12.41 14.33
C LEU A 574 -18.44 -11.76 14.50
N HIS A 575 -18.10 -10.83 13.60
CA HIS A 575 -17.16 -9.76 13.93
C HIS A 575 -17.96 -8.74 14.76
N SER A 576 -17.95 -8.92 16.07
CA SER A 576 -18.32 -7.90 17.04
C SER A 576 -17.03 -7.21 17.48
N GLY A 577 -16.96 -5.87 17.37
CA GLY A 577 -16.06 -5.11 18.23
C GLY A 577 -16.35 -5.54 19.66
N SER A 578 -15.34 -6.06 20.35
CA SER A 578 -15.50 -6.60 21.70
C SER A 578 -15.90 -5.45 22.61
N ALA A 579 -17.17 -5.41 23.02
CA ALA A 579 -17.54 -4.68 24.22
C ALA A 579 -16.72 -5.29 25.36
N ARG A 580 -15.99 -4.47 26.13
CA ARG A 580 -15.19 -4.92 27.28
C ARG A 580 -16.02 -5.87 28.15
N ILE A 581 -15.73 -7.17 28.08
CA ILE A 581 -16.38 -8.17 28.91
C ILE A 581 -15.62 -8.14 30.24
N THR A 582 -16.18 -7.47 31.25
CA THR A 582 -15.61 -7.54 32.59
C THR A 582 -15.86 -8.95 33.14
N TYR A 583 -14.80 -9.73 33.29
CA TYR A 583 -14.88 -11.07 33.86
C TYR A 583 -14.97 -10.99 35.39
N ALA A 584 -15.81 -11.85 35.98
CA ALA A 584 -15.66 -12.18 37.40
C ALA A 584 -14.39 -13.03 37.59
N PRO A 585 -13.73 -12.98 38.77
CA PRO A 585 -12.56 -13.81 39.07
C PRO A 585 -12.82 -15.28 38.78
N LEU A 586 -11.85 -15.97 38.16
CA LEU A 586 -11.99 -17.34 37.70
C LEU A 586 -12.38 -18.32 38.82
N SER A 587 -13.57 -18.89 38.71
CA SER A 587 -14.09 -19.90 39.66
C SER A 587 -13.60 -21.32 39.34
N ASP A 588 -13.79 -22.26 40.26
CA ASP A 588 -13.42 -23.68 40.03
C ASP A 588 -14.25 -24.29 38.88
N GLU A 589 -15.53 -23.93 38.77
CA GLU A 589 -16.41 -24.34 37.67
C GLU A 589 -15.93 -23.80 36.31
N ASP A 590 -15.43 -22.55 36.28
CA ASP A 590 -14.83 -21.98 35.08
C ASP A 590 -13.59 -22.73 34.65
N VAL A 591 -12.73 -23.14 35.59
CA VAL A 591 -11.52 -23.92 35.29
C VAL A 591 -11.89 -25.27 34.68
N GLU A 592 -12.84 -26.00 35.28
CA GLU A 592 -13.32 -27.28 34.73
C GLU A 592 -13.89 -27.12 33.32
N ARG A 593 -14.66 -26.04 33.07
CA ARG A 593 -15.17 -25.73 31.74
C ARG A 593 -14.05 -25.40 30.76
N ILE A 594 -13.07 -24.59 31.15
CA ILE A 594 -11.94 -24.22 30.30
C ILE A 594 -11.14 -25.47 29.92
N GLN A 595 -10.87 -26.37 30.86
CA GLN A 595 -10.14 -27.62 30.59
C GLN A 595 -10.81 -28.51 29.54
N GLN A 596 -12.14 -28.43 29.37
CA GLN A 596 -12.87 -29.15 28.34
C GLN A 596 -12.78 -28.51 26.95
N LEU A 597 -12.28 -27.27 26.84
CA LEU A 597 -12.09 -26.59 25.56
C LEU A 597 -10.87 -27.13 24.80
N SER A 598 -10.80 -26.88 23.50
CA SER A 598 -9.57 -27.11 22.73
C SER A 598 -8.43 -26.22 23.23
N VAL A 599 -7.18 -26.68 23.19
CA VAL A 599 -5.96 -25.91 23.53
C VAL A 599 -5.99 -24.46 23.03
N GLN A 600 -6.36 -24.25 21.76
CA GLN A 600 -6.49 -22.91 21.18
C GLN A 600 -7.44 -22.00 21.98
N LYS A 601 -8.63 -22.51 22.31
CA LYS A 601 -9.65 -21.75 23.04
C LYS A 601 -9.30 -21.56 24.51
N GLN A 602 -8.59 -22.52 25.10
CA GLN A 602 -8.04 -22.36 26.44
C GLN A 602 -7.04 -21.21 26.48
N ALA A 603 -6.10 -21.18 25.54
CA ALA A 603 -5.10 -20.11 25.42
C ALA A 603 -5.75 -18.74 25.20
N GLU A 604 -6.71 -18.66 24.27
CA GLU A 604 -7.44 -17.41 24.01
C GLU A 604 -8.20 -16.92 25.24
N GLU A 605 -8.94 -17.79 25.93
CA GLU A 605 -9.73 -17.36 27.08
C GLU A 605 -8.86 -17.00 28.30
N LEU A 606 -7.82 -17.79 28.59
CA LEU A 606 -6.93 -17.51 29.72
C LEU A 606 -6.12 -16.23 29.49
N LEU A 607 -5.64 -15.98 28.27
CA LEU A 607 -4.93 -14.75 27.93
C LEU A 607 -5.85 -13.53 27.96
N GLU A 608 -7.08 -13.64 27.45
CA GLU A 608 -8.07 -12.56 27.52
C GLU A 608 -8.37 -12.17 28.98
N ARG A 609 -8.57 -13.15 29.85
CA ARG A 609 -8.78 -12.90 31.29
C ARG A 609 -7.52 -12.37 31.98
N ALA A 610 -6.33 -12.82 31.58
CA ALA A 610 -5.07 -12.30 32.09
C ALA A 610 -4.87 -10.81 31.74
N ILE A 611 -5.24 -10.40 30.52
CA ILE A 611 -5.24 -8.98 30.10
C ILE A 611 -6.19 -8.16 30.98
N GLU A 612 -7.32 -8.72 31.39
CA GLU A 612 -8.25 -8.10 32.34
C GLU A 612 -7.84 -8.28 33.82
N HIS A 613 -6.56 -8.59 34.08
CA HIS A 613 -5.93 -8.74 35.40
C HIS A 613 -6.49 -9.87 36.29
N ASP A 614 -6.98 -10.97 35.72
CA ASP A 614 -7.30 -12.18 36.50
C ASP A 614 -6.02 -12.97 36.83
N PRO A 615 -5.55 -12.99 38.10
CA PRO A 615 -4.29 -13.63 38.46
C PRO A 615 -4.34 -15.16 38.30
N ARG A 616 -5.51 -15.77 38.54
CA ARG A 616 -5.66 -17.22 38.43
C ARG A 616 -5.64 -17.66 36.97
N ALA A 617 -6.22 -16.85 36.07
CA ALA A 617 -6.14 -17.10 34.64
C ALA A 617 -4.70 -16.99 34.12
N LEU A 618 -3.95 -15.99 34.58
CA LEU A 618 -2.54 -15.81 34.24
C LEU A 618 -1.68 -17.00 34.73
N ASP A 619 -1.84 -17.43 35.98
CA ASP A 619 -1.11 -18.59 36.53
C ASP A 619 -1.37 -19.86 35.72
N LEU A 620 -2.64 -20.11 35.35
CA LEU A 620 -3.02 -21.25 34.51
C LEU A 620 -2.46 -21.13 33.08
N PHE A 621 -2.42 -19.91 32.54
CA PHE A 621 -1.82 -19.66 31.23
C PHE A 621 -0.33 -19.99 31.24
N GLU A 622 0.43 -19.46 32.21
CA GLU A 622 1.87 -19.70 32.34
C GLU A 622 2.21 -21.17 32.59
N GLN A 623 1.39 -21.90 33.37
CA GLN A 623 1.57 -23.34 33.56
C GLN A 623 1.34 -24.14 32.28
N ASN A 624 0.29 -23.78 31.54
CA ASN A 624 -0.10 -24.53 30.35
C ASN A 624 0.79 -24.22 29.15
N ILE A 625 1.25 -22.97 28.98
CA ILE A 625 2.00 -22.52 27.79
C ILE A 625 3.35 -23.24 27.63
N GLU A 626 3.93 -23.72 28.74
CA GLU A 626 5.14 -24.54 28.77
C GLU A 626 4.89 -26.02 28.55
N SER A 627 3.65 -26.48 28.71
CA SER A 627 3.34 -27.90 28.62
C SER A 627 3.60 -28.42 27.21
N ALA A 628 4.02 -29.69 27.11
CA ALA A 628 4.13 -30.39 25.83
C ALA A 628 2.77 -30.46 25.09
N ASP A 629 1.67 -30.24 25.82
CA ASP A 629 0.34 -30.21 25.26
C ASP A 629 0.04 -28.93 24.48
N TRP A 630 0.65 -27.80 24.85
CA TRP A 630 0.42 -26.51 24.20
C TRP A 630 1.53 -26.10 23.24
N LEU A 631 2.78 -26.48 23.53
CA LEU A 631 3.95 -26.10 22.75
C LEU A 631 3.77 -26.36 21.24
N GLY A 632 3.86 -25.30 20.43
CA GLY A 632 3.71 -25.34 18.97
C GLY A 632 2.29 -25.66 18.46
N LYS A 633 1.28 -25.75 19.35
CA LYS A 633 -0.10 -26.09 18.98
C LYS A 633 -1.05 -24.89 18.94
N ILE A 634 -0.64 -23.75 19.51
CA ILE A 634 -1.39 -22.50 19.44
C ILE A 634 -1.18 -21.87 18.05
N LYS A 635 -2.29 -21.47 17.42
CA LYS A 635 -2.33 -20.87 16.09
C LYS A 635 -2.74 -19.42 16.18
N LEU A 636 -2.21 -18.62 15.25
CA LEU A 636 -2.50 -17.19 15.12
C LEU A 636 -3.86 -16.94 14.43
N THR A 637 -4.96 -17.32 15.12
CA THR A 637 -6.33 -16.97 14.73
C THR A 637 -6.54 -15.46 14.80
N GLU A 638 -7.58 -14.90 14.16
CA GLU A 638 -7.86 -13.46 14.27
C GLU A 638 -8.06 -13.01 15.74
N ARG A 639 -8.69 -13.86 16.57
CA ARG A 639 -8.82 -13.59 18.01
C ARG A 639 -7.47 -13.64 18.71
N MET A 640 -6.63 -14.64 18.43
CA MET A 640 -5.30 -14.71 19.05
C MET A 640 -4.40 -13.54 18.64
N LYS A 641 -4.48 -13.05 17.38
CA LYS A 641 -3.75 -11.84 16.94
C LYS A 641 -4.13 -10.61 17.75
N GLU A 642 -5.41 -10.47 18.05
CA GLU A 642 -5.90 -9.34 18.83
C GLU A 642 -5.41 -9.43 20.28
N LEU A 643 -5.49 -10.62 20.88
CA LEU A 643 -5.00 -10.85 22.25
C LEU A 643 -3.48 -10.70 22.37
N GLU A 644 -2.73 -11.16 21.37
CA GLU A 644 -1.28 -10.99 21.30
C GLU A 644 -0.90 -9.50 21.27
N ARG A 645 -1.54 -8.69 20.41
CA ARG A 645 -1.31 -7.24 20.36
C ARG A 645 -1.67 -6.54 21.68
N ARG A 646 -2.81 -6.89 22.29
CA ARG A 646 -3.27 -6.31 23.56
C ARG A 646 -2.36 -6.69 24.74
N SER A 647 -1.87 -7.93 24.75
CA SER A 647 -0.94 -8.39 25.80
C SER A 647 0.47 -7.83 25.64
N GLU A 648 0.89 -7.43 24.44
CA GLU A 648 2.20 -6.81 24.16
C GLU A 648 2.38 -5.47 24.89
N TYR A 649 1.32 -4.66 24.93
CA TYR A 649 1.31 -3.33 25.52
C TYR A 649 0.42 -3.22 26.78
N SER A 650 0.16 -4.34 27.46
CA SER A 650 -0.64 -4.37 28.70
C SER A 650 -0.05 -3.47 29.78
N THR A 651 -0.90 -2.92 30.67
CA THR A 651 -0.44 -2.18 31.87
C THR A 651 0.19 -3.09 32.94
N ASP A 652 0.16 -4.41 32.73
CA ASP A 652 0.75 -5.42 33.62
C ASP A 652 1.95 -6.13 32.96
N LEU A 653 3.15 -5.95 33.50
CA LEU A 653 4.37 -6.60 33.01
C LEU A 653 4.27 -8.12 33.04
N ARG A 654 3.51 -8.71 33.96
CA ARG A 654 3.35 -10.17 34.00
C ARG A 654 2.61 -10.66 32.75
N VAL A 655 1.62 -9.91 32.28
CA VAL A 655 0.91 -10.18 31.01
C VAL A 655 1.85 -9.98 29.82
N ARG A 656 2.73 -8.96 29.83
CA ARG A 656 3.75 -8.80 28.78
C ARG A 656 4.76 -9.95 28.74
N TYR A 657 5.11 -10.52 29.90
CA TYR A 657 5.94 -11.74 29.96
C TYR A 657 5.18 -12.98 29.49
N ALA A 658 3.89 -13.11 29.82
CA ALA A 658 3.05 -14.16 29.27
C ALA A 658 2.92 -14.06 27.73
N ASN A 659 2.93 -12.85 27.16
CA ASN A 659 3.02 -12.67 25.72
C ASN A 659 4.37 -13.16 25.15
N ALA A 660 5.49 -12.89 25.83
CA ALA A 660 6.78 -13.46 25.43
C ALA A 660 6.73 -15.00 25.45
N ASP A 661 6.13 -15.60 26.47
CA ASP A 661 5.94 -17.05 26.59
C ASP A 661 5.03 -17.60 25.47
N LEU A 662 3.97 -16.88 25.11
CA LEU A 662 3.10 -17.20 23.97
C LEU A 662 3.88 -17.24 22.66
N ASN A 663 4.67 -16.19 22.39
CA ASN A 663 5.45 -16.06 21.16
C ASN A 663 6.54 -17.15 21.04
N LEU A 664 7.23 -17.47 22.15
CA LEU A 664 8.16 -18.60 22.21
C LEU A 664 7.43 -19.93 21.95
N SER A 665 6.28 -20.15 22.57
CA SER A 665 5.51 -21.39 22.45
C SER A 665 4.93 -21.59 21.04
N MET A 666 4.47 -20.54 20.38
CA MET A 666 3.99 -20.59 19.00
C MET A 666 5.07 -20.99 17.99
N ASP A 667 6.32 -20.56 18.18
CA ASP A 667 7.47 -20.97 17.34
C ASP A 667 8.10 -22.29 17.82
N GLY A 668 7.60 -22.86 18.92
CA GLY A 668 8.01 -24.16 19.44
C GLY A 668 9.27 -24.12 20.32
N TRP A 669 9.65 -22.95 20.84
CA TRP A 669 10.78 -22.80 21.75
C TRP A 669 10.37 -23.09 23.20
N GLN A 670 11.05 -24.06 23.81
CA GLN A 670 10.96 -24.30 25.25
C GLN A 670 11.90 -23.37 26.00
N ARG A 671 11.54 -23.01 27.23
CA ARG A 671 12.37 -22.19 28.13
C ARG A 671 13.47 -23.03 28.79
N THR A 672 14.41 -23.53 27.99
CA THR A 672 15.52 -24.37 28.44
C THR A 672 16.87 -23.87 27.94
N ASP A 673 17.94 -24.19 28.68
CA ASP A 673 19.31 -23.84 28.26
C ASP A 673 19.69 -24.46 26.90
N GLU A 674 19.18 -25.65 26.58
CA GLU A 674 19.42 -26.30 25.28
C GLU A 674 18.76 -25.52 24.13
N ALA A 675 17.56 -25.00 24.35
CA ALA A 675 16.88 -24.16 23.36
C ALA A 675 17.61 -22.81 23.17
N ALA A 676 18.13 -22.24 24.26
CA ALA A 676 18.97 -21.04 24.21
C ALA A 676 20.23 -21.26 23.37
N ASP A 677 20.92 -22.38 23.58
CA ASP A 677 22.13 -22.72 22.81
C ASP A 677 21.83 -22.89 21.32
N LYS A 678 20.72 -23.55 20.98
CA LYS A 678 20.25 -23.67 19.59
C LYS A 678 19.94 -22.30 18.97
N LEU A 679 19.31 -21.39 19.71
CA LEU A 679 19.03 -20.03 19.24
C LEU A 679 20.32 -19.23 19.01
N ILE A 680 21.29 -19.30 19.93
CA ILE A 680 22.60 -18.65 19.79
C ILE A 680 23.35 -19.20 18.57
N GLU A 681 23.38 -20.53 18.40
CA GLU A 681 24.01 -21.18 17.26
C GLU A 681 23.34 -20.77 15.94
N ARG A 682 22.00 -20.75 15.91
CA ARG A 682 21.22 -20.39 14.73
C ARG A 682 21.37 -18.92 14.37
N ALA A 683 21.47 -18.02 15.35
CA ALA A 683 21.76 -16.61 15.11
C ALA A 683 23.11 -16.43 14.38
N ARG A 684 24.13 -17.22 14.76
CA ARG A 684 25.45 -17.18 14.13
C ARG A 684 25.45 -17.82 12.74
N SER A 685 24.84 -19.00 12.61
CA SER A 685 24.96 -19.87 11.43
C SER A 685 23.94 -19.59 10.32
N ASP A 686 22.73 -19.14 10.65
CA ASP A 686 21.64 -18.91 9.70
C ASP A 686 21.38 -17.41 9.51
N ALA A 687 21.99 -16.83 8.47
CA ALA A 687 21.85 -15.41 8.17
C ALA A 687 20.40 -14.96 7.88
N GLN A 688 19.50 -15.87 7.49
CA GLN A 688 18.12 -15.51 7.20
C GLN A 688 17.23 -15.57 8.43
N TYR A 689 17.50 -16.50 9.34
CA TYR A 689 16.77 -16.61 10.60
C TYR A 689 17.43 -15.80 11.73
N ARG A 690 18.63 -15.25 11.53
CA ARG A 690 19.39 -14.49 12.54
C ARG A 690 18.54 -13.46 13.29
N ALA A 691 17.85 -12.59 12.55
CA ALA A 691 16.99 -11.57 13.15
C ALA A 691 15.93 -12.18 14.09
N THR A 692 15.26 -13.23 13.64
CA THR A 692 14.26 -13.96 14.44
C THR A 692 14.88 -14.67 15.64
N ALA A 693 16.03 -15.32 15.48
CA ALA A 693 16.75 -15.95 16.58
C ALA A 693 17.15 -14.93 17.65
N VAL A 694 17.71 -13.79 17.23
CA VAL A 694 18.09 -12.68 18.12
C VAL A 694 16.89 -12.15 18.90
N TYR A 695 15.72 -12.03 18.26
CA TYR A 695 14.50 -11.62 18.93
C TYR A 695 14.04 -12.63 20.01
N PHE A 696 13.98 -13.93 19.67
CA PHE A 696 13.61 -14.99 20.63
C PHE A 696 14.63 -15.20 21.74
N MET A 697 15.92 -14.96 21.48
CA MET A 697 16.95 -14.92 22.52
C MET A 697 16.58 -13.88 23.59
N GLY A 698 16.17 -12.68 23.19
CA GLY A 698 15.72 -11.63 24.12
C GLY A 698 14.56 -12.06 25.01
N MET A 699 13.52 -12.68 24.43
CA MET A 699 12.40 -13.23 25.21
C MET A 699 12.85 -14.31 26.20
N MET A 700 13.72 -15.22 25.75
CA MET A 700 14.22 -16.33 26.56
C MET A 700 15.04 -15.82 27.77
N ALA A 701 15.95 -14.88 27.53
CA ALA A 701 16.72 -14.24 28.58
C ALA A 701 15.85 -13.38 29.51
N GLY A 702 14.81 -12.73 28.99
CA GLY A 702 13.83 -11.99 29.80
C GLY A 702 13.03 -12.89 30.76
N ARG A 703 12.97 -14.20 30.49
CA ARG A 703 12.41 -15.21 31.41
C ARG A 703 13.46 -15.89 32.28
N GLY A 704 14.69 -15.38 32.29
CA GLY A 704 15.79 -15.86 33.12
C GLY A 704 16.57 -17.05 32.54
N VAL A 705 16.31 -17.46 31.30
CA VAL A 705 17.01 -18.59 30.67
C VAL A 705 18.28 -18.10 29.98
N ALA A 706 19.43 -18.66 30.38
CA ALA A 706 20.74 -18.40 29.77
C ALA A 706 21.14 -16.91 29.65
N TYR A 707 20.68 -16.04 30.56
CA TYR A 707 20.92 -14.58 30.50
C TYR A 707 22.40 -14.22 30.29
N ASP A 708 23.30 -14.83 31.07
CA ASP A 708 24.75 -14.57 31.02
C ASP A 708 25.39 -14.85 29.65
N ARG A 709 24.77 -15.70 28.84
CA ARG A 709 25.23 -16.06 27.49
C ARG A 709 24.52 -15.26 26.41
N ILE A 710 23.23 -15.02 26.59
CA ILE A 710 22.38 -14.34 25.62
C ILE A 710 22.63 -12.84 25.61
N TYR A 711 22.70 -12.18 26.77
CA TYR A 711 22.83 -10.72 26.83
C TYR A 711 24.11 -10.20 26.11
N PRO A 712 25.30 -10.79 26.32
CA PRO A 712 26.48 -10.40 25.56
C PRO A 712 26.33 -10.61 24.04
N ALA A 713 25.59 -11.65 23.63
CA ALA A 713 25.33 -11.90 22.21
C ALA A 713 24.36 -10.85 21.62
N LEU A 714 23.30 -10.49 22.36
CA LEU A 714 22.39 -9.40 21.96
C LEU A 714 23.14 -8.07 21.84
N LEU A 715 24.04 -7.78 22.78
CA LEU A 715 24.87 -6.58 22.76
C LEU A 715 25.75 -6.51 21.51
N GLU A 716 26.40 -7.62 21.15
CA GLU A 716 27.22 -7.71 19.96
C GLU A 716 26.40 -7.47 18.69
N TYR A 717 25.20 -8.06 18.59
CA TYR A 717 24.32 -7.82 17.44
C TYR A 717 23.81 -6.38 17.40
N ALA A 718 23.43 -5.80 18.54
CA ALA A 718 22.91 -4.43 18.61
C ALA A 718 23.97 -3.38 18.25
N LYS A 719 25.24 -3.60 18.59
CA LYS A 719 26.32 -2.62 18.32
C LYS A 719 26.99 -2.80 16.97
N HIS A 720 27.24 -4.06 16.57
CA HIS A 720 28.22 -4.35 15.54
C HIS A 720 27.65 -5.06 14.31
N ASP A 721 26.40 -5.52 14.31
CA ASP A 721 25.86 -6.20 13.13
C ASP A 721 25.70 -5.21 11.95
N PRO A 722 26.24 -5.54 10.75
CA PRO A 722 26.15 -4.66 9.60
C PRO A 722 24.70 -4.49 9.08
N SER A 723 23.80 -5.42 9.39
CA SER A 723 22.40 -5.37 9.00
C SER A 723 21.60 -4.56 10.01
N GLU A 724 21.07 -3.41 9.58
CA GLU A 724 20.15 -2.62 10.42
C GLU A 724 18.95 -3.43 10.91
N GLY A 725 18.46 -4.38 10.10
CA GLY A 725 17.35 -5.25 10.49
C GLY A 725 17.71 -6.16 11.66
N VAL A 726 18.93 -6.67 11.72
CA VAL A 726 19.38 -7.50 12.86
C VAL A 726 19.54 -6.63 14.11
N ARG A 727 20.09 -5.41 13.97
CA ARG A 727 20.20 -4.46 15.08
C ARG A 727 18.82 -4.07 15.64
N VAL A 728 17.83 -3.84 14.76
CA VAL A 728 16.42 -3.62 15.16
C VAL A 728 15.93 -4.79 16.02
N TRP A 729 16.07 -6.03 15.55
CA TRP A 729 15.60 -7.18 16.31
C TRP A 729 16.41 -7.47 17.58
N ALA A 730 17.66 -6.99 17.66
CA ALA A 730 18.45 -7.02 18.88
C ALA A 730 17.90 -6.04 19.93
N VAL A 731 17.60 -4.78 19.54
CA VAL A 731 16.96 -3.82 20.46
C VAL A 731 15.54 -4.23 20.84
N GLU A 732 14.77 -4.83 19.93
CA GLU A 732 13.46 -5.42 20.24
C GLU A 732 13.58 -6.64 21.16
N GLY A 733 14.63 -7.44 21.03
CA GLY A 733 14.91 -8.54 21.96
C GLY A 733 15.26 -8.02 23.36
N MET A 734 16.08 -6.96 23.44
CA MET A 734 16.50 -6.34 24.71
C MET A 734 15.32 -5.79 25.52
N ARG A 735 14.21 -5.45 24.87
CA ARG A 735 13.01 -4.93 25.53
C ARG A 735 12.48 -5.87 26.62
N TYR A 736 12.69 -7.18 26.48
CA TYR A 736 12.17 -8.18 27.42
C TYR A 736 13.04 -8.38 28.66
N LEU A 737 14.28 -7.90 28.65
CA LEU A 737 15.26 -8.26 29.66
C LEU A 737 14.94 -7.67 31.04
N GLY A 738 14.32 -6.48 31.08
CA GLY A 738 13.95 -5.83 32.34
C GLY A 738 15.13 -5.47 33.24
N THR A 739 16.35 -5.45 32.71
CA THR A 739 17.59 -5.14 33.41
C THR A 739 18.07 -3.73 33.10
N ASP A 740 18.84 -3.16 34.02
CA ASP A 740 19.34 -1.79 33.88
C ASP A 740 20.37 -1.70 32.75
N GLU A 741 21.21 -2.72 32.59
CA GLU A 741 22.24 -2.74 31.54
C GLU A 741 21.61 -2.79 30.14
N ALA A 742 20.49 -3.51 29.98
CA ALA A 742 19.74 -3.52 28.74
C ALA A 742 19.10 -2.16 28.44
N LEU A 743 18.57 -1.49 29.47
CA LEU A 743 17.98 -0.16 29.33
C LEU A 743 19.04 0.88 28.94
N ASP A 744 20.23 0.82 29.56
CA ASP A 744 21.37 1.67 29.22
C ASP A 744 21.80 1.45 27.75
N GLN A 745 21.82 0.19 27.28
CA GLN A 745 22.14 -0.10 25.88
C GLN A 745 21.07 0.39 24.90
N LEU A 746 19.80 0.32 25.28
CA LEU A 746 18.73 0.88 24.45
C LEU A 746 18.85 2.40 24.34
N LEU A 747 19.22 3.08 25.42
CA LEU A 747 19.50 4.52 25.39
C LEU A 747 20.69 4.85 24.48
N ASP A 748 21.79 4.10 24.57
CA ASP A 748 22.94 4.24 23.67
C ASP A 748 22.54 4.02 22.19
N SER A 749 21.70 3.02 21.93
CA SER A 749 21.21 2.74 20.56
C SER A 749 20.29 3.84 20.03
N PHE A 750 19.49 4.47 20.90
CA PHE A 750 18.66 5.64 20.59
C PHE A 750 19.50 6.86 20.20
N GLU A 751 20.59 7.11 20.92
CA GLU A 751 21.46 8.27 20.72
C GLU A 751 22.43 8.09 19.55
N ASN A 752 23.04 6.90 19.45
CA ASN A 752 24.28 6.70 18.69
C ASN A 752 24.15 5.79 17.46
N ASP A 753 23.09 4.99 17.29
CA ASP A 753 23.01 4.08 16.12
C ASP A 753 22.95 4.88 14.79
N PRO A 754 23.64 4.48 13.71
CA PRO A 754 23.58 5.21 12.44
C PRO A 754 22.22 5.14 11.73
N SER A 755 21.34 4.19 12.07
CA SER A 755 20.02 4.01 11.47
C SER A 755 18.92 4.62 12.34
N ASN A 756 18.17 5.57 11.77
CA ASN A 756 16.99 6.15 12.43
C ASN A 756 15.93 5.10 12.80
N LEU A 757 15.86 3.97 12.07
CA LEU A 757 14.94 2.89 12.40
C LEU A 757 15.31 2.22 13.72
N VAL A 758 16.60 1.93 13.93
CA VAL A 758 17.10 1.36 15.19
C VAL A 758 16.90 2.37 16.32
N ARG A 759 17.24 3.65 16.10
CA ARG A 759 17.03 4.71 17.08
C ARG A 759 15.57 4.78 17.53
N ASN A 760 14.63 4.87 16.60
CA ASN A 760 13.20 4.97 16.92
C ASN A 760 12.69 3.75 17.71
N ARG A 761 13.13 2.53 17.35
CA ARG A 761 12.74 1.32 18.08
C ARG A 761 13.34 1.27 19.48
N ALA A 762 14.61 1.65 19.62
CA ALA A 762 15.24 1.76 20.92
C ALA A 762 14.55 2.80 21.82
N GLY A 763 14.21 3.97 21.27
CA GLY A 763 13.45 5.02 21.97
C GLY A 763 12.09 4.56 22.49
N CYS A 764 11.29 3.87 21.65
CA CYS A 764 10.03 3.23 22.06
C CYS A 764 10.24 2.28 23.25
N ASN A 765 11.29 1.45 23.20
CA ASN A 765 11.56 0.46 24.24
C ASN A 765 11.99 1.11 25.57
N VAL A 766 12.72 2.23 25.52
CA VAL A 766 13.07 3.05 26.69
C VAL A 766 11.83 3.70 27.31
N SER A 767 10.90 4.19 26.49
CA SER A 767 9.77 4.99 26.95
C SER A 767 8.63 4.15 27.54
N ASP A 768 7.94 3.35 26.73
CA ASP A 768 6.76 2.59 27.16
C ASP A 768 6.75 1.12 26.69
N CYS A 769 7.38 0.83 25.55
CA CYS A 769 7.23 -0.43 24.84
C CYS A 769 7.99 -1.60 25.49
N GLY A 770 9.04 -1.34 26.29
CA GLY A 770 9.83 -2.38 26.95
C GLY A 770 9.19 -2.99 28.20
N ASN A 771 9.75 -4.08 28.71
CA ASN A 771 9.36 -4.70 29.98
C ASN A 771 10.25 -4.17 31.11
N PHE A 772 10.26 -2.86 31.32
CA PHE A 772 11.04 -2.21 32.37
C PHE A 772 10.12 -1.66 33.45
N LYS A 773 10.55 -1.74 34.70
CA LYS A 773 9.82 -1.12 35.82
C LYS A 773 9.81 0.39 35.64
N ARG A 774 8.76 1.05 36.14
CA ARG A 774 8.64 2.51 36.12
C ARG A 774 9.84 3.20 36.79
N ALA A 775 10.29 2.67 37.92
CA ALA A 775 11.47 3.18 38.63
C ALA A 775 12.77 3.07 37.81
N GLN A 776 12.93 1.99 37.02
CA GLN A 776 14.10 1.83 36.13
C GLN A 776 14.08 2.88 35.02
N ARG A 777 12.93 3.10 34.40
CA ARG A 777 12.77 4.13 33.36
C ARG A 777 12.98 5.55 33.88
N MET A 778 12.56 5.82 35.11
CA MET A 778 12.73 7.14 35.74
C MET A 778 14.20 7.56 35.82
N ARG A 779 15.15 6.60 35.89
CA ARG A 779 16.59 6.88 35.82
C ARG A 779 17.04 7.48 34.49
N MET A 780 16.27 7.28 33.41
CA MET A 780 16.59 7.77 32.07
C MET A 780 16.18 9.24 31.88
N VAL A 781 15.31 9.77 32.75
CA VAL A 781 14.74 11.12 32.64
C VAL A 781 15.81 12.23 32.57
N PRO A 782 16.86 12.26 33.42
CA PRO A 782 17.92 13.25 33.29
C PRO A 782 18.62 13.25 31.93
N TYR A 783 18.86 12.06 31.37
CA TYR A 783 19.52 11.91 30.08
C TYR A 783 18.63 12.43 28.95
N LEU A 784 17.34 12.07 28.97
CA LEU A 784 16.37 12.57 28.00
C LEU A 784 16.24 14.11 28.08
N ILE A 785 16.25 14.69 29.28
CA ILE A 785 16.28 16.15 29.45
C ILE A 785 17.55 16.73 28.82
N SER A 786 18.74 16.15 29.08
CA SER A 786 19.98 16.64 28.47
C SER A 786 19.95 16.59 26.94
N LEU A 787 19.35 15.55 26.34
CA LEU A 787 19.19 15.45 24.89
C LEU A 787 18.28 16.56 24.33
N THR A 788 17.26 16.97 25.09
CA THR A 788 16.40 18.10 24.69
C THR A 788 17.10 19.45 24.76
N GLN A 789 18.09 19.59 25.65
CA GLN A 789 18.89 20.81 25.81
C GLN A 789 20.02 20.92 24.79
N ASP A 790 20.55 19.79 24.31
CA ASP A 790 21.67 19.77 23.38
C ASP A 790 21.30 20.38 22.01
N PRO A 791 21.98 21.46 21.57
CA PRO A 791 21.80 22.03 20.24
C PRO A 791 22.16 21.07 19.09
N GLY A 792 23.01 20.06 19.34
CA GLY A 792 23.43 19.04 18.38
C GLY A 792 22.40 17.94 18.16
N THR A 793 21.41 17.79 19.04
CA THR A 793 20.33 16.81 18.91
C THR A 793 19.42 17.13 17.72
N THR A 794 19.15 16.12 16.89
CA THR A 794 18.23 16.27 15.75
C THR A 794 16.80 16.62 16.21
N PRO A 795 16.00 17.37 15.43
CA PRO A 795 14.62 17.70 15.81
C PRO A 795 13.77 16.47 16.13
N GLN A 796 13.87 15.43 15.31
CA GLN A 796 13.16 14.16 15.54
C GLN A 796 13.54 13.52 16.88
N MET A 797 14.84 13.47 17.20
CA MET A 797 15.32 12.88 18.46
C MET A 797 14.87 13.72 19.67
N ARG A 798 14.86 15.06 19.53
CA ARG A 798 14.35 15.98 20.54
C ARG A 798 12.86 15.79 20.81
N ASP A 799 12.04 15.68 19.76
CA ASP A 799 10.61 15.43 19.88
C ASP A 799 10.33 14.07 20.54
N TRP A 800 11.09 13.04 20.16
CA TRP A 800 11.05 11.73 20.81
C TRP A 800 11.46 11.77 22.28
N SER A 801 12.48 12.56 22.65
CA SER A 801 12.86 12.72 24.05
C SER A 801 11.75 13.35 24.88
N PHE A 802 11.04 14.36 24.36
CA PHE A 802 9.86 14.91 25.04
C PHE A 802 8.73 13.89 25.17
N LEU A 803 8.44 13.12 24.11
CA LEU A 803 7.44 12.05 24.18
C LEU A 803 7.80 11.02 25.26
N ALA A 804 9.07 10.58 25.31
CA ALA A 804 9.54 9.64 26.32
C ALA A 804 9.44 10.23 27.74
N LEU A 805 9.71 11.52 27.93
CA LEU A 805 9.52 12.20 29.21
C LEU A 805 8.06 12.14 29.68
N HIS A 806 7.11 12.42 28.78
CA HIS A 806 5.68 12.27 29.06
C HIS A 806 5.28 10.83 29.39
N GLU A 807 5.84 9.85 28.67
CA GLU A 807 5.50 8.44 28.84
C GLU A 807 6.05 7.83 30.13
N ILE A 808 7.26 8.21 30.51
CA ILE A 808 7.90 7.70 31.72
C ILE A 808 7.28 8.32 32.98
N THR A 809 7.00 9.63 32.94
CA THR A 809 6.59 10.39 34.13
C THR A 809 5.07 10.48 34.32
N ASP A 810 4.28 10.27 33.26
CA ASP A 810 2.85 10.58 33.17
C ASP A 810 2.48 12.07 33.37
N GLU A 811 3.47 12.97 33.33
CA GLU A 811 3.23 14.40 33.49
C GLU A 811 2.82 15.07 32.18
N LYS A 812 2.04 16.15 32.27
CA LYS A 812 1.54 16.92 31.12
C LYS A 812 2.16 18.32 31.07
N LEU A 813 3.49 18.37 30.96
CA LEU A 813 4.26 19.62 30.86
C LEU A 813 4.35 20.12 29.40
N ALA A 814 4.83 21.34 29.20
CA ALA A 814 5.16 21.81 27.85
C ALA A 814 6.45 21.14 27.35
N ASN A 815 6.60 21.00 26.02
CA ASN A 815 7.84 20.53 25.37
C ASN A 815 8.95 21.60 25.43
N ASP A 816 9.36 21.95 26.65
CA ASP A 816 10.40 22.92 26.94
C ASP A 816 11.41 22.31 27.92
N ALA A 817 12.68 22.33 27.55
CA ALA A 817 13.73 21.66 28.30
C ALA A 817 13.96 22.27 29.70
N SER A 818 13.71 23.57 29.88
CA SER A 818 13.83 24.25 31.17
C SER A 818 12.66 23.92 32.10
N VAL A 819 11.45 23.77 31.54
CA VAL A 819 10.26 23.34 32.29
C VAL A 819 10.46 21.92 32.84
N TRP A 820 10.93 20.99 32.00
CA TRP A 820 11.21 19.62 32.40
C TRP A 820 12.34 19.51 33.43
N GLN A 821 13.42 20.27 33.27
CA GLN A 821 14.51 20.33 34.26
C GLN A 821 14.01 20.80 35.63
N ASN A 822 13.28 21.92 35.66
CA ASN A 822 12.73 22.47 36.91
C ASN A 822 11.77 21.49 37.60
N TRP A 823 10.93 20.80 36.82
CA TRP A 823 10.04 19.79 37.38
C TRP A 823 10.82 18.61 37.97
N TYR A 824 11.83 18.10 37.25
CA TYR A 824 12.63 16.97 37.71
C TYR A 824 13.40 17.31 39.00
N ASP A 825 13.97 18.51 39.09
CA ASP A 825 14.70 18.97 40.29
C ASP A 825 13.79 19.08 41.52
N GLN A 826 12.51 19.39 41.33
CA GLN A 826 11.53 19.57 42.41
C GLN A 826 10.82 18.26 42.79
N HIS A 827 10.42 17.45 41.80
CA HIS A 827 9.50 16.32 41.99
C HIS A 827 10.08 14.97 41.55
N GLY A 828 11.26 14.95 40.91
CA GLY A 828 11.84 13.72 40.35
C GLY A 828 12.07 12.63 41.39
N ASN A 829 12.60 12.99 42.57
CA ASN A 829 12.82 12.06 43.67
C ASN A 829 11.49 11.58 44.29
N GLU A 830 10.51 12.46 44.44
CA GLU A 830 9.17 12.08 44.93
C GLU A 830 8.52 11.07 43.99
N LYS A 831 8.57 11.33 42.68
CA LYS A 831 8.03 10.44 41.64
C LYS A 831 8.74 9.10 41.58
N LEU A 832 10.06 9.08 41.76
CA LEU A 832 10.82 7.84 41.85
C LEU A 832 10.36 6.99 43.05
N VAL A 833 10.21 7.61 44.23
CA VAL A 833 9.72 6.93 45.44
C VAL A 833 8.26 6.45 45.27
N GLU A 834 7.42 7.19 44.54
CA GLU A 834 6.07 6.75 44.15
C GLU A 834 6.15 5.45 43.33
N PHE A 835 7.01 5.41 42.30
CA PHE A 835 7.17 4.24 41.44
C PHE A 835 7.83 3.04 42.14
N GLU A 836 8.71 3.26 43.12
CA GLU A 836 9.28 2.20 43.94
C GLU A 836 8.27 1.57 44.90
N LYS A 837 7.25 2.34 45.33
CA LYS A 837 6.16 1.85 46.19
C LYS A 837 5.04 1.17 45.41
N ALA A 838 4.88 1.50 44.13
CA ALA A 838 3.89 0.86 43.26
C ALA A 838 4.23 -0.62 43.05
N ASP A 839 3.21 -1.42 42.73
CA ASP A 839 3.42 -2.80 42.34
C ASP A 839 4.43 -2.89 41.18
N TRP A 840 5.45 -3.73 41.32
CA TRP A 840 6.58 -3.80 40.38
C TRP A 840 6.16 -4.09 38.94
N TRP A 841 5.01 -4.74 38.76
CA TRP A 841 4.45 -5.14 37.48
C TRP A 841 3.57 -4.06 36.85
N ARG A 842 3.17 -3.02 37.59
CA ARG A 842 2.27 -1.98 37.09
C ARG A 842 3.06 -0.96 36.28
N VAL A 843 2.74 -0.87 34.99
CA VAL A 843 3.34 0.05 34.03
C VAL A 843 2.26 0.77 33.23
N ARG A 844 2.67 1.77 32.45
CA ARG A 844 1.80 2.38 31.43
C ARG A 844 1.58 1.38 30.29
N GLY A 845 0.47 1.49 29.57
CA GLY A 845 0.10 0.59 28.48
C GLY A 845 -1.19 1.02 27.79
N ASP A 846 -1.47 0.38 26.65
CA ASP A 846 -2.66 0.60 25.81
C ASP A 846 -3.65 -0.57 26.03
N GLU A 847 -4.70 -0.35 26.83
CA GLU A 847 -5.75 -1.35 27.12
C GLU A 847 -7.01 -1.29 26.26
#